data_AF-Q6Q4G3-F1
#
_entry.id   AF-Q6Q4G3-F1
#
_cell.length_a   1.000
_cell.length_b   1.000
_cell.length_c   1.000
_cell.angle_alpha   90.00
_cell.angle_beta   90.00
_cell.angle_gamma   90.00
#
_symmetry.space_group_name_H-M   'P 1'
#
loop_
_entity.id
_entity.type
_entity.pdbx_description
1 polymer ?
#
loop_
_entity_poly.entity_id
_entity_poly.type
_entity_poly.pdbx_seq_one_letter_code
_entity_poly.pdbx_strand_id
1 'polypeptide(L)'
;MGPPSSSGFYVSRAVALLLAGLVAALLLALAVLAALYGHCERVPPSELPGLRDLEAESSPPLRQKPTPTPKPSSARELAVTTTPSNWRPPGPWDQLRLPPWLVPLHYDLELWPQLRPDELPAGSLPFTGRVNITVRCTVATSRLLLHSLFQDCERAEVRGPLSPGTGNATVGRVPVDDVWFALDTEYMVLELSEPLKPGSSYELQLSFSGLVKEDLREGLFLNVYTDQGERRALLASQLEPTFARYVFPCFDEPALKATFNITMIHHPSYVALSNMPKLGQSEKEDVNGSKWTVTTFSTTPHMPTYLVAFVICDYDHVNRTERGKEIRIWARKDAIANGSADFALNITGPIFSFLEDLFNISYSLPKTDIIALPSFDNHAMENWGLMIFDESGLLLEPKDQLTEKKTLISYVVSHEIGHQWFGNLVTMNWWNNIWLNEGFASYFEFEVINYFNPKLPRNEIFFSNILHNILREDHALVTRAVAMKVENFKTSEIQELFDIFTYSKGASMARMLSCFLNEHLFVSALKSYLKTFSYSNAEQDDLWRHFQMAIDDQSTVILPATIKNIMDSWTHQSGFPVITLNVSTGVMKQEPFYLENIKNRTLLTSNDTWIVPILWIKNGTTQPLVWLDQSSKVFPEMQVSDSDHDWVILNLNMTGYYRVNYDKLGWKKLNQQLEKDPKAIPVIHRLQLIDDAFSLSKNNYIEIETALELTKYLAEEDEIIVWHTVLVNLVTRDLVSEVNIYDIYSLLKRYLLKRLNLIWNIYSTIIRENVLALQDDYLALISLEKLFVTACWLGLEDCLQLSKELFAKWVDHPENEIPYPIKDVVLCYGIALGSDKEWDILLNTYTNTTNKEEKIQLAYAMSCSKDPWILNRYMEYAISTSPFTSNETNIIEVVASSEVGRYVAKDFLVNNWQAVSKRYGTQSLINLIYTIGRTVTTDLQIVELQQFFSNMLEEHQRIRVHANLQTIKNENLKNKKLSARIAAWLRRNT
;
A
#
# COMPACT_ATOMS: atom_id res chain seq x y z
N MET A 1 59.02 -24.21 -36.11
CA MET A 1 58.81 -23.31 -37.26
C MET A 1 57.52 -23.72 -37.96
N GLY A 2 56.37 -23.21 -37.49
CA GLY A 2 55.09 -23.26 -38.22
C GLY A 2 54.77 -21.85 -38.72
N PRO A 3 54.17 -21.69 -39.90
CA PRO A 3 54.15 -20.43 -40.63
C PRO A 3 53.24 -19.36 -39.98
N PRO A 4 53.57 -18.06 -40.11
CA PRO A 4 52.85 -16.96 -39.49
C PRO A 4 51.53 -16.65 -40.20
N SER A 5 50.53 -16.32 -39.38
CA SER A 5 49.16 -15.85 -39.67
C SER A 5 48.79 -15.57 -41.13
N SER A 6 48.02 -16.48 -41.73
CA SER A 6 47.19 -16.19 -42.91
C SER A 6 45.73 -15.95 -42.49
N SER A 7 45.48 -15.04 -41.54
CA SER A 7 44.13 -14.56 -41.25
C SER A 7 43.86 -13.29 -42.08
N GLY A 8 43.86 -13.44 -43.40
CA GLY A 8 43.43 -12.41 -44.33
C GLY A 8 42.01 -12.71 -44.81
N PHE A 9 41.14 -11.72 -44.79
CA PHE A 9 39.80 -11.83 -45.40
C PHE A 9 39.95 -11.87 -46.93
N TYR A 10 39.75 -13.03 -47.54
CA TYR A 10 39.68 -13.17 -48.98
C TYR A 10 38.26 -12.82 -49.45
N VAL A 11 38.10 -11.62 -49.97
CA VAL A 11 36.86 -11.16 -50.58
C VAL A 11 36.93 -11.44 -52.08
N SER A 12 35.89 -12.08 -52.65
CA SER A 12 35.84 -12.30 -54.10
C SER A 12 35.85 -10.96 -54.85
N ARG A 13 36.35 -10.94 -56.10
CA ARG A 13 36.34 -9.72 -56.93
C ARG A 13 34.95 -9.09 -57.03
N ALA A 14 33.90 -9.90 -57.06
CA ALA A 14 32.51 -9.42 -57.10
C ALA A 14 32.12 -8.69 -55.81
N VAL A 15 32.44 -9.24 -54.63
CA VAL A 15 32.12 -8.60 -53.35
C VAL A 15 33.00 -7.37 -53.11
N ALA A 16 34.26 -7.37 -53.56
CA ALA A 16 35.13 -6.20 -53.51
C ALA A 16 34.61 -5.04 -54.37
N LEU A 17 34.08 -5.33 -55.57
CA LEU A 17 33.41 -4.33 -56.42
C LEU A 17 32.12 -3.80 -55.78
N LEU A 18 31.36 -4.67 -55.11
CA LEU A 18 30.12 -4.30 -54.41
C LEU A 18 30.40 -3.39 -53.19
N LEU A 19 31.42 -3.73 -52.40
CA LEU A 19 31.90 -2.90 -51.29
C LEU A 19 32.45 -1.56 -51.79
N ALA A 20 33.23 -1.56 -52.87
CA ALA A 20 33.72 -0.32 -53.49
C ALA A 20 32.56 0.55 -54.01
N GLY A 21 31.53 -0.06 -54.59
CA GLY A 21 30.31 0.63 -55.02
C GLY A 21 29.52 1.24 -53.85
N LEU A 22 29.38 0.51 -52.74
CA LEU A 22 28.75 1.01 -51.51
C LEU A 22 29.53 2.20 -50.92
N VAL A 23 30.85 2.10 -50.84
CA VAL A 23 31.71 3.20 -50.35
C VAL A 23 31.60 4.41 -51.27
N ALA A 24 31.59 4.22 -52.59
CA ALA A 24 31.41 5.30 -53.56
C ALA A 24 30.04 5.98 -53.43
N ALA A 25 28.97 5.21 -53.23
CA ALA A 25 27.62 5.74 -53.01
C ALA A 25 27.53 6.54 -51.70
N LEU A 26 28.19 6.07 -50.64
CA LEU A 26 28.22 6.73 -49.34
C LEU A 26 29.02 8.05 -49.38
N LEU A 27 30.14 8.06 -50.11
CA LEU A 27 30.91 9.29 -50.38
C LEU A 27 30.12 10.29 -51.24
N LEU A 28 29.36 9.82 -52.23
CA LEU A 28 28.46 10.65 -53.03
C LEU A 28 27.34 11.25 -52.18
N ALA A 29 26.71 10.48 -51.31
CA ALA A 29 25.68 10.95 -50.39
C ALA A 29 26.23 12.02 -49.41
N LEU A 30 27.42 11.80 -48.87
CA LEU A 30 28.12 12.78 -48.02
C LEU A 30 28.47 14.05 -48.80
N ALA A 31 28.92 13.95 -50.05
CA ALA A 31 29.20 15.11 -50.89
C ALA A 31 27.93 15.91 -51.23
N VAL A 32 26.81 15.23 -51.48
CA VAL A 32 25.50 15.88 -51.69
C VAL A 32 25.02 16.56 -50.42
N LEU A 33 25.12 15.92 -49.26
CA LEU A 33 24.78 16.53 -47.97
C LEU A 33 25.66 17.76 -47.67
N ALA A 34 26.96 17.67 -47.92
CA ALA A 34 27.88 18.81 -47.75
C ALA A 34 27.57 19.94 -48.73
N ALA A 35 27.17 19.64 -49.97
CA ALA A 35 26.75 20.64 -50.94
C ALA A 35 25.42 21.31 -50.54
N LEU A 36 24.44 20.54 -50.05
CA LEU A 36 23.18 21.07 -49.52
C LEU A 36 23.41 21.95 -48.30
N TYR A 37 24.26 21.51 -47.37
CA TYR A 37 24.60 22.28 -46.17
C TYR A 37 25.35 23.57 -46.53
N GLY A 38 26.32 23.50 -47.45
CA GLY A 38 27.03 24.67 -47.96
C GLY A 38 26.14 25.63 -48.76
N HIS A 39 25.05 25.14 -49.36
CA HIS A 39 24.03 25.99 -49.99
C HIS A 39 23.19 26.72 -48.94
N CYS A 40 22.81 26.04 -47.85
CA CYS A 40 22.09 26.66 -46.74
C CYS A 40 22.92 27.74 -46.02
N GLU A 41 24.24 27.57 -45.84
CA GLU A 41 25.09 28.59 -45.22
C GLU A 41 25.34 29.83 -46.10
N ARG A 42 25.14 29.72 -47.43
CA ARG A 42 25.33 30.85 -48.36
C ARG A 42 24.08 31.70 -48.57
N VAL A 43 22.94 31.34 -47.99
CA VAL A 43 21.74 32.19 -48.02
C VAL A 43 21.94 33.32 -47.00
N PRO A 44 22.18 34.57 -47.43
CA PRO A 44 22.34 35.67 -46.50
C PRO A 44 21.01 35.87 -45.74
N PRO A 45 21.04 36.28 -44.46
CA PRO A 45 19.84 36.43 -43.63
C PRO A 45 18.79 37.41 -44.19
N SER A 46 19.14 38.19 -45.22
CA SER A 46 18.26 39.14 -45.89
C SER A 46 17.27 38.50 -46.88
N GLU A 47 17.40 37.21 -47.22
CA GLU A 47 16.45 36.52 -48.11
C GLU A 47 15.47 35.58 -47.39
N LEU A 48 15.47 35.56 -46.05
CA LEU A 48 14.41 34.92 -45.26
C LEU A 48 13.21 35.87 -45.17
N PRO A 49 12.12 35.64 -45.92
CA PRO A 49 10.97 36.54 -45.93
C PRO A 49 10.18 36.35 -44.63
N GLY A 50 9.85 37.45 -43.94
CA GLY A 50 8.61 37.50 -43.18
C GLY A 50 8.65 37.79 -41.68
N LEU A 51 9.71 38.38 -41.12
CA LEU A 51 9.76 38.62 -39.67
C LEU A 51 9.95 40.07 -39.21
N ARG A 52 9.78 41.09 -40.08
CA ARG A 52 10.11 42.48 -39.69
C ARG A 52 9.03 43.57 -39.70
N ASP A 53 7.82 43.36 -40.19
CA ASP A 53 6.83 44.44 -40.26
C ASP A 53 5.46 44.04 -39.69
N LEU A 54 5.37 43.87 -38.36
CA LEU A 54 4.08 43.79 -37.65
C LEU A 54 4.19 44.50 -36.28
N GLU A 55 4.75 45.70 -36.25
CA GLU A 55 4.45 46.68 -35.22
C GLU A 55 3.76 47.87 -35.89
N ALA A 56 2.61 48.26 -35.35
CA ALA A 56 1.73 49.34 -35.77
C ALA A 56 0.81 49.07 -36.98
N GLU A 57 -0.35 48.45 -36.73
CA GLU A 57 -1.60 49.04 -37.24
C GLU A 57 -2.83 48.58 -36.43
N SER A 58 -3.74 49.54 -36.30
CA SER A 58 -4.92 49.63 -35.43
C SER A 58 -5.97 48.54 -35.64
N SER A 59 -6.58 48.15 -34.51
CA SER A 59 -7.70 47.23 -34.33
C SER A 59 -8.93 47.58 -35.19
N PRO A 60 -9.41 46.67 -36.06
CA PRO A 60 -10.77 46.70 -36.61
C PRO A 60 -11.71 45.76 -35.81
N PRO A 61 -13.04 45.99 -35.90
CA PRO A 61 -14.01 45.40 -34.97
C PRO A 61 -14.32 43.93 -35.27
N LEU A 62 -14.51 43.19 -34.17
CA LEU A 62 -14.90 41.78 -34.06
C LEU A 62 -15.96 41.37 -35.10
N ARG A 63 -15.54 40.63 -36.13
CA ARG A 63 -16.44 39.79 -36.93
C ARG A 63 -16.43 38.35 -36.39
N GLN A 64 -17.64 37.82 -36.30
CA GLN A 64 -18.04 36.53 -35.75
C GLN A 64 -17.12 35.38 -36.18
N LYS A 65 -16.56 34.66 -35.20
CA LYS A 65 -15.83 33.41 -35.42
C LYS A 65 -16.82 32.29 -35.83
N PRO A 66 -16.50 31.49 -36.84
CA PRO A 66 -17.31 30.35 -37.26
C PRO A 66 -17.23 29.21 -36.24
N THR A 67 -18.34 28.48 -36.15
CA THR A 67 -18.66 27.38 -35.23
C THR A 67 -17.65 26.23 -35.34
N PRO A 68 -17.06 25.75 -34.23
CA PRO A 68 -16.21 24.57 -34.24
C PRO A 68 -17.03 23.27 -34.34
N THR A 69 -16.56 22.36 -35.17
CA THR A 69 -17.05 20.99 -35.37
C THR A 69 -16.99 20.18 -34.07
N PRO A 70 -17.99 19.32 -33.77
CA PRO A 70 -18.10 18.66 -32.47
C PRO A 70 -17.04 17.57 -32.29
N LYS A 71 -16.29 17.65 -31.18
CA LYS A 71 -15.43 16.55 -30.70
C LYS A 71 -16.27 15.43 -30.07
N PRO A 72 -15.78 14.17 -30.08
CA PRO A 72 -16.52 13.01 -29.60
C PRO A 72 -16.73 13.07 -28.07
N SER A 73 -17.89 12.60 -27.60
CA SER A 73 -18.31 12.65 -26.19
C SER A 73 -17.33 11.90 -25.28
N SER A 74 -16.51 12.63 -24.55
CA SER A 74 -15.87 12.13 -23.33
C SER A 74 -16.89 12.11 -22.20
N ALA A 75 -16.90 11.02 -21.43
CA ALA A 75 -17.51 10.85 -20.11
C ALA A 75 -18.95 11.39 -19.97
N ARG A 76 -19.89 10.45 -19.90
CA ARG A 76 -21.30 10.69 -19.59
C ARG A 76 -21.38 11.40 -18.23
N GLU A 77 -21.40 12.73 -18.22
CA GLU A 77 -21.83 13.54 -17.08
C GLU A 77 -23.26 13.09 -16.75
N LEU A 78 -23.39 12.27 -15.71
CA LEU A 78 -24.68 11.80 -15.24
C LEU A 78 -25.41 12.98 -14.60
N ALA A 79 -26.64 13.18 -15.07
CA ALA A 79 -27.53 14.24 -14.66
C ALA A 79 -27.87 14.10 -13.17
N VAL A 80 -27.06 14.69 -12.30
CA VAL A 80 -27.55 15.21 -11.02
C VAL A 80 -28.54 16.30 -11.40
N THR A 81 -29.76 16.22 -10.88
CA THR A 81 -30.78 17.26 -10.99
C THR A 81 -30.26 18.50 -10.26
N THR A 82 -29.39 19.25 -10.90
CA THR A 82 -28.82 20.46 -10.34
C THR A 82 -29.93 21.50 -10.35
N THR A 83 -30.34 21.91 -9.15
CA THR A 83 -30.90 23.24 -8.99
C THR A 83 -29.92 24.22 -9.65
N PRO A 84 -30.42 25.17 -10.46
CA PRO A 84 -29.55 26.07 -11.20
C PRO A 84 -28.56 26.70 -10.23
N SER A 85 -27.28 26.70 -10.61
CA SER A 85 -26.21 27.43 -9.92
C SER A 85 -26.55 28.93 -9.96
N ASN A 86 -27.50 29.34 -9.12
CA ASN A 86 -27.71 30.72 -8.77
C ASN A 86 -26.41 31.12 -8.08
N TRP A 87 -25.62 31.94 -8.77
CA TRP A 87 -24.42 32.52 -8.18
C TRP A 87 -24.78 33.08 -6.79
N ARG A 88 -24.17 32.52 -5.74
CA ARG A 88 -24.29 33.02 -4.37
C ARG A 88 -22.97 33.69 -3.99
N PRO A 89 -23.01 34.78 -3.19
CA PRO A 89 -21.80 35.40 -2.70
C PRO A 89 -21.03 34.45 -1.78
N PRO A 90 -19.70 34.62 -1.62
CA PRO A 90 -18.92 33.81 -0.70
C PRO A 90 -19.51 33.79 0.71
N GLY A 91 -19.54 32.62 1.32
CA GLY A 91 -20.15 32.38 2.61
C GLY A 91 -19.56 31.20 3.35
N PRO A 92 -20.17 30.81 4.48
CA PRO A 92 -19.67 29.74 5.34
C PRO A 92 -19.62 28.37 4.67
N TRP A 93 -20.45 28.14 3.66
CA TRP A 93 -20.45 26.93 2.83
C TRP A 93 -19.23 26.81 1.90
N ASP A 94 -18.45 27.88 1.70
CA ASP A 94 -17.19 27.81 0.94
C ASP A 94 -16.00 27.39 1.82
N GLN A 95 -16.23 27.18 3.13
CA GLN A 95 -15.23 26.67 4.04
C GLN A 95 -15.26 25.13 4.05
N LEU A 96 -14.08 24.51 4.04
CA LEU A 96 -13.94 23.05 4.03
C LEU A 96 -14.32 22.36 5.35
N ARG A 97 -14.62 23.14 6.40
CA ARG A 97 -15.08 22.63 7.69
C ARG A 97 -16.40 23.28 8.07
N LEU A 98 -17.23 22.50 8.77
CA LEU A 98 -18.49 22.98 9.31
C LEU A 98 -18.22 24.11 10.32
N PRO A 99 -19.00 25.19 10.27
CA PRO A 99 -18.91 26.22 11.27
C PRO A 99 -19.37 25.68 12.64
N PRO A 100 -18.74 26.12 13.76
CA PRO A 100 -19.01 25.58 15.09
C PRO A 100 -20.31 26.13 15.72
N TRP A 101 -21.36 26.31 14.92
CA TRP A 101 -22.66 26.87 15.34
C TRP A 101 -23.60 25.82 15.93
N LEU A 102 -23.47 24.57 15.49
CA LEU A 102 -24.28 23.44 15.91
C LEU A 102 -23.38 22.32 16.41
N VAL A 103 -23.79 21.72 17.51
CA VAL A 103 -23.16 20.52 18.03
C VAL A 103 -24.20 19.39 17.96
N PRO A 104 -23.95 18.31 17.19
CA PRO A 104 -24.84 17.16 17.20
C PRO A 104 -24.80 16.48 18.58
N LEU A 105 -25.94 15.97 19.02
CA LEU A 105 -26.08 15.27 20.30
C LEU A 105 -26.59 13.84 20.10
N HIS A 106 -27.59 13.69 19.23
CA HIS A 106 -28.26 12.42 18.98
C HIS A 106 -28.80 12.33 17.55
N TYR A 107 -28.79 11.13 16.99
CA TYR A 107 -29.38 10.78 15.71
C TYR A 107 -30.39 9.65 15.89
N ASP A 108 -31.63 9.85 15.46
CA ASP A 108 -32.55 8.74 15.14
C ASP A 108 -32.52 8.53 13.63
N LEU A 109 -31.83 7.49 13.18
CA LEU A 109 -31.59 7.18 11.78
C LEU A 109 -32.38 5.94 11.36
N GLU A 110 -33.26 6.08 10.37
CA GLU A 110 -33.95 4.99 9.68
C GLU A 110 -33.46 4.93 8.24
N LEU A 111 -32.97 3.76 7.82
CA LEU A 111 -32.56 3.50 6.43
C LEU A 111 -33.35 2.32 5.85
N TRP A 112 -33.80 2.49 4.62
CA TRP A 112 -34.49 1.47 3.84
C TRP A 112 -33.83 1.27 2.47
N PRO A 113 -32.70 0.54 2.42
CA PRO A 113 -32.16 0.02 1.18
C PRO A 113 -33.06 -1.10 0.66
N GLN A 114 -33.61 -0.93 -0.54
CA GLN A 114 -34.69 -1.77 -1.07
C GLN A 114 -34.17 -3.08 -1.69
N LEU A 115 -33.18 -3.73 -1.05
CA LEU A 115 -32.57 -4.98 -1.53
C LEU A 115 -33.55 -6.15 -1.39
N ARG A 116 -33.80 -6.86 -2.50
CA ARG A 116 -34.60 -8.09 -2.57
C ARG A 116 -33.72 -9.25 -3.04
N PRO A 117 -33.91 -10.48 -2.52
CA PRO A 117 -33.11 -11.66 -2.91
C PRO A 117 -33.33 -12.09 -4.38
N ASP A 118 -34.58 -12.02 -4.86
CA ASP A 118 -34.96 -12.53 -6.19
C ASP A 118 -34.79 -11.50 -7.32
N GLU A 119 -34.48 -10.25 -6.99
CA GLU A 119 -34.34 -9.13 -7.92
C GLU A 119 -32.98 -8.45 -7.74
N LEU A 120 -31.90 -9.22 -7.91
CA LEU A 120 -30.55 -8.66 -7.86
C LEU A 120 -30.40 -7.56 -8.93
N PRO A 121 -30.15 -6.31 -8.54
CA PRO A 121 -30.21 -5.19 -9.46
C PRO A 121 -29.13 -5.35 -10.54
N ALA A 122 -29.50 -5.10 -11.79
CA ALA A 122 -28.56 -5.01 -12.92
C ALA A 122 -27.91 -3.62 -13.04
N GLY A 123 -28.07 -2.78 -12.01
CA GLY A 123 -27.62 -1.39 -11.95
C GLY A 123 -27.72 -0.86 -10.51
N SER A 124 -27.99 0.42 -10.34
CA SER A 124 -28.07 1.04 -9.01
C SER A 124 -29.26 0.59 -8.18
N LEU A 125 -29.04 0.36 -6.88
CA LEU A 125 -30.10 0.03 -5.91
C LEU A 125 -30.59 1.32 -5.22
N PRO A 126 -31.89 1.66 -5.31
CA PRO A 126 -32.43 2.80 -4.57
C PRO A 126 -32.52 2.52 -3.07
N PHE A 127 -32.30 3.58 -2.29
CA PHE A 127 -32.60 3.59 -0.87
C PHE A 127 -33.30 4.88 -0.48
N THR A 128 -34.10 4.80 0.57
CA THR A 128 -34.69 5.98 1.23
C THR A 128 -34.31 5.98 2.70
N GLY A 129 -34.32 7.16 3.31
CA GLY A 129 -33.98 7.31 4.71
C GLY A 129 -34.67 8.48 5.38
N ARG A 130 -34.73 8.42 6.70
CA ARG A 130 -35.19 9.49 7.57
C ARG A 130 -34.18 9.64 8.70
N VAL A 131 -33.81 10.87 8.99
CA VAL A 131 -32.91 11.18 10.11
C VAL A 131 -33.47 12.34 10.92
N ASN A 132 -33.61 12.13 12.23
CA ASN A 132 -33.86 13.20 13.19
C ASN A 132 -32.56 13.47 13.96
N ILE A 133 -32.01 14.66 13.80
CA ILE A 133 -30.75 15.05 14.45
C ILE A 133 -31.08 16.04 15.56
N THR A 134 -30.88 15.61 16.81
CA THR A 134 -30.90 16.54 17.94
C THR A 134 -29.59 17.30 17.97
N VAL A 135 -29.67 18.63 17.86
CA VAL A 135 -28.52 19.54 17.85
C VAL A 135 -28.65 20.58 18.96
N ARG A 136 -27.51 21.00 19.50
CA ARG A 136 -27.44 22.18 20.38
C ARG A 136 -26.89 23.37 19.61
N CYS A 137 -27.62 24.47 19.62
CA CYS A 137 -27.18 25.73 19.05
C CYS A 137 -26.19 26.43 19.99
N THR A 138 -25.02 26.82 19.50
CA THR A 138 -23.98 27.55 20.25
C THR A 138 -23.94 29.04 19.91
N VAL A 139 -24.30 29.38 18.67
CA VAL A 139 -24.28 30.75 18.13
C VAL A 139 -25.58 31.00 17.37
N ALA A 140 -26.15 32.20 17.52
CA ALA A 140 -27.41 32.53 16.86
C ALA A 140 -27.21 32.47 15.33
N THR A 141 -27.94 31.57 14.67
CA THR A 141 -27.78 31.33 13.24
C THR A 141 -29.12 31.02 12.58
N SER A 142 -29.36 31.63 11.41
CA SER A 142 -30.49 31.32 10.53
C SER A 142 -30.08 30.39 9.38
N ARG A 143 -28.88 29.79 9.46
CA ARG A 143 -28.34 28.87 8.45
C ARG A 143 -27.75 27.64 9.11
N LEU A 144 -28.12 26.48 8.60
CA LEU A 144 -27.62 25.20 9.08
C LEU A 144 -26.90 24.50 7.94
N LEU A 145 -25.68 24.06 8.18
CA LEU A 145 -24.87 23.31 7.23
C LEU A 145 -24.74 21.88 7.76
N LEU A 146 -24.98 20.90 6.89
CA LEU A 146 -24.72 19.48 7.11
C LEU A 146 -23.96 18.94 5.92
N HIS A 147 -23.12 17.93 6.09
CA HIS A 147 -22.55 17.20 4.98
C HIS A 147 -23.62 16.32 4.32
N SER A 148 -23.71 16.34 2.99
CA SER A 148 -24.61 15.52 2.19
C SER A 148 -24.14 15.47 0.74
N LEU A 149 -23.89 14.28 0.22
CA LEU A 149 -23.55 14.04 -1.18
C LEU A 149 -24.36 12.86 -1.73
N PHE A 150 -24.72 12.95 -3.02
CA PHE A 150 -25.48 11.92 -3.76
C PHE A 150 -26.88 11.59 -3.22
N GLN A 151 -27.44 12.47 -2.36
CA GLN A 151 -28.79 12.34 -1.83
C GLN A 151 -29.67 13.50 -2.26
N ASP A 152 -30.93 13.20 -2.54
CA ASP A 152 -31.98 14.18 -2.71
C ASP A 152 -32.70 14.41 -1.37
N CYS A 153 -32.92 15.68 -1.00
CA CYS A 153 -33.69 16.02 0.19
C CYS A 153 -35.18 16.12 -0.17
N GLU A 154 -36.00 15.20 0.34
CA GLU A 154 -37.44 15.16 0.09
C GLU A 154 -38.21 16.08 1.04
N ARG A 155 -37.76 16.19 2.29
CA ARG A 155 -38.37 17.05 3.32
C ARG A 155 -37.35 17.45 4.37
N ALA A 156 -37.38 18.71 4.78
CA ALA A 156 -36.61 19.23 5.90
C ALA A 156 -37.52 20.03 6.86
N GLU A 157 -37.47 19.72 8.15
CA GLU A 157 -38.12 20.50 9.21
C GLU A 157 -37.16 20.76 10.36
N VAL A 158 -37.27 21.95 10.95
CA VAL A 158 -36.56 22.30 12.19
C VAL A 158 -37.57 22.49 13.31
N ARG A 159 -37.48 21.66 14.34
CA ARG A 159 -38.36 21.71 15.52
C ARG A 159 -37.60 22.22 16.72
N GLY A 160 -38.27 23.05 17.50
CA GLY A 160 -37.74 23.55 18.76
C GLY A 160 -37.99 25.05 18.98
N PRO A 161 -37.37 25.62 20.03
CA PRO A 161 -36.44 24.96 20.95
C PRO A 161 -37.11 23.81 21.73
N LEU A 162 -36.38 22.73 21.97
CA LEU A 162 -36.83 21.58 22.76
C LEU A 162 -36.87 21.96 24.25
N SER A 163 -37.91 21.54 24.96
CA SER A 163 -38.07 21.80 26.39
C SER A 163 -37.02 21.04 27.23
N PRO A 164 -36.31 21.69 28.17
CA PRO A 164 -35.39 20.99 29.06
C PRO A 164 -36.14 19.90 29.85
N GLY A 165 -35.66 18.65 29.78
CA GLY A 165 -36.17 17.53 30.58
C GLY A 165 -37.44 16.82 30.07
N THR A 166 -38.01 17.22 28.93
CA THR A 166 -39.14 16.51 28.30
C THR A 166 -38.83 16.21 26.84
N GLY A 167 -38.30 15.01 26.55
CA GLY A 167 -37.84 14.61 25.22
C GLY A 167 -38.86 14.67 24.09
N ASN A 168 -40.15 14.92 24.36
CA ASN A 168 -41.22 14.89 23.35
C ASN A 168 -42.19 16.08 23.37
N ALA A 169 -41.99 17.10 24.22
CA ALA A 169 -42.87 18.27 24.21
C ALA A 169 -42.33 19.33 23.24
N THR A 170 -42.52 19.14 21.94
CA THR A 170 -42.26 20.17 20.91
C THR A 170 -43.22 21.34 21.11
N VAL A 171 -42.71 22.55 21.37
CA VAL A 171 -43.55 23.75 21.50
C VAL A 171 -43.43 24.68 20.27
N GLY A 172 -42.42 24.50 19.40
CA GLY A 172 -42.21 25.38 18.23
C GLY A 172 -41.70 24.66 16.98
N ARG A 173 -41.96 25.28 15.83
CA ARG A 173 -41.38 24.96 14.51
C ARG A 173 -40.69 26.22 14.00
N VAL A 174 -39.43 26.07 13.59
CA VAL A 174 -38.69 27.13 12.89
C VAL A 174 -38.90 26.90 11.40
N PRO A 175 -39.48 27.85 10.64
CA PRO A 175 -39.71 27.64 9.22
C PRO A 175 -38.39 27.58 8.44
N VAL A 176 -38.31 26.65 7.49
CA VAL A 176 -37.20 26.48 6.55
C VAL A 176 -37.64 27.12 5.23
N ASP A 177 -36.98 28.21 4.84
CA ASP A 177 -37.31 28.98 3.64
C ASP A 177 -36.75 28.35 2.37
N ASP A 178 -35.57 27.74 2.47
CA ASP A 178 -34.86 27.15 1.32
C ASP A 178 -33.95 25.99 1.77
N VAL A 179 -33.77 25.01 0.89
CA VAL A 179 -32.81 23.91 1.03
C VAL A 179 -32.05 23.78 -0.27
N TRP A 180 -30.72 23.88 -0.20
CA TRP A 180 -29.87 23.85 -1.39
C TRP A 180 -28.51 23.20 -1.06
N PHE A 181 -27.74 22.87 -2.09
CA PHE A 181 -26.49 22.13 -1.93
C PHE A 181 -25.29 22.93 -2.43
N ALA A 182 -24.24 23.02 -1.62
CA ALA A 182 -22.92 23.48 -2.01
C ALA A 182 -22.09 22.25 -2.41
N LEU A 183 -22.09 21.90 -3.70
CA LEU A 183 -21.53 20.63 -4.18
C LEU A 183 -20.00 20.55 -4.04
N ASP A 184 -19.29 21.68 -4.17
CA ASP A 184 -17.82 21.72 -4.09
C ASP A 184 -17.30 21.40 -2.67
N THR A 185 -18.11 21.67 -1.65
CA THR A 185 -17.83 21.39 -0.23
C THR A 185 -18.75 20.33 0.35
N GLU A 186 -19.59 19.73 -0.49
CA GLU A 186 -20.51 18.64 -0.16
C GLU A 186 -21.47 18.96 0.99
N TYR A 187 -21.92 20.21 1.09
CA TYR A 187 -22.91 20.62 2.09
C TYR A 187 -24.34 20.64 1.56
N MET A 188 -25.27 20.21 2.40
CA MET A 188 -26.66 20.63 2.40
C MET A 188 -26.80 21.86 3.30
N VAL A 189 -27.47 22.90 2.80
CA VAL A 189 -27.69 24.15 3.50
C VAL A 189 -29.20 24.38 3.69
N LEU A 190 -29.62 24.57 4.94
CA LEU A 190 -30.99 24.96 5.29
C LEU A 190 -30.98 26.45 5.65
N GLU A 191 -31.76 27.24 4.92
CA GLU A 191 -32.03 28.66 5.24
C GLU A 191 -33.30 28.74 6.08
N LEU A 192 -33.22 29.39 7.24
CA LEU A 192 -34.31 29.52 8.20
C LEU A 192 -34.86 30.95 8.20
N SER A 193 -36.18 31.10 8.39
CA SER A 193 -36.79 32.44 8.47
C SER A 193 -36.41 33.20 9.74
N GLU A 194 -35.99 32.49 10.78
CA GLU A 194 -35.57 33.07 12.06
C GLU A 194 -34.36 32.31 12.64
N PRO A 195 -33.48 33.01 13.38
CA PRO A 195 -32.28 32.38 13.92
C PRO A 195 -32.58 31.44 15.08
N LEU A 196 -31.86 30.32 15.14
CA LEU A 196 -31.82 29.45 16.30
C LEU A 196 -31.21 30.19 17.49
N LYS A 197 -31.68 29.88 18.71
CA LYS A 197 -31.24 30.55 19.94
C LYS A 197 -30.05 29.82 20.56
N PRO A 198 -28.93 30.51 20.88
CA PRO A 198 -27.81 29.94 21.61
C PRO A 198 -28.23 29.24 22.91
N GLY A 199 -27.59 28.13 23.22
CA GLY A 199 -27.86 27.30 24.39
C GLY A 199 -29.12 26.43 24.28
N SER A 200 -29.97 26.65 23.28
CA SER A 200 -31.17 25.84 23.06
C SER A 200 -30.87 24.61 22.20
N SER A 201 -31.64 23.55 22.41
CA SER A 201 -31.59 22.34 21.57
C SER A 201 -32.74 22.34 20.55
N TYR A 202 -32.48 21.78 19.39
CA TYR A 202 -33.40 21.69 18.27
C TYR A 202 -33.32 20.29 17.66
N GLU A 203 -34.36 19.90 16.93
CA GLU A 203 -34.39 18.66 16.18
C GLU A 203 -34.51 18.97 14.68
N LEU A 204 -33.56 18.47 13.90
CA LEU A 204 -33.56 18.56 12.43
C LEU A 204 -34.16 17.27 11.89
N GLN A 205 -35.38 17.33 11.36
CA GLN A 205 -36.05 16.17 10.78
C GLN A 205 -35.90 16.21 9.27
N LEU A 206 -35.15 15.26 8.72
CA LEU A 206 -34.82 15.18 7.30
C LEU A 206 -35.33 13.85 6.72
N SER A 207 -35.92 13.90 5.54
CA SER A 207 -36.24 12.72 4.71
C SER A 207 -35.49 12.84 3.40
N PHE A 208 -34.84 11.76 2.97
CA PHE A 208 -33.94 11.77 1.84
C PHE A 208 -33.99 10.45 1.06
N SER A 209 -33.50 10.48 -0.16
CA SER A 209 -33.32 9.31 -1.02
C SER A 209 -31.99 9.37 -1.76
N GLY A 210 -31.49 8.20 -2.13
CA GLY A 210 -30.20 8.06 -2.82
C GLY A 210 -30.09 6.74 -3.59
N LEU A 211 -28.94 6.55 -4.23
CA LEU A 211 -28.63 5.38 -5.02
C LEU A 211 -27.33 4.74 -4.54
N VAL A 212 -27.36 3.43 -4.30
CA VAL A 212 -26.16 2.60 -4.19
C VAL A 212 -25.56 2.45 -5.58
N LYS A 213 -24.33 2.93 -5.75
CA LYS A 213 -23.59 2.83 -7.03
C LYS A 213 -22.92 1.46 -7.14
N GLU A 214 -22.91 0.88 -8.33
CA GLU A 214 -22.45 -0.50 -8.56
C GLU A 214 -20.93 -0.64 -8.40
N ASP A 215 -20.17 0.34 -8.90
CA ASP A 215 -18.70 0.30 -8.95
C ASP A 215 -18.03 1.13 -7.84
N LEU A 216 -18.75 1.46 -6.77
CA LEU A 216 -18.24 2.27 -5.66
C LEU A 216 -18.43 1.53 -4.34
N ARG A 217 -17.35 1.35 -3.57
CA ARG A 217 -17.39 0.78 -2.22
C ARG A 217 -17.32 1.81 -1.10
N GLU A 218 -17.77 3.02 -1.40
CA GLU A 218 -17.83 4.17 -0.49
C GLU A 218 -19.29 4.45 -0.11
N GLY A 219 -19.56 4.77 1.15
CA GLY A 219 -20.91 4.99 1.65
C GLY A 219 -21.66 3.67 1.80
N LEU A 220 -22.73 3.49 1.06
CA LEU A 220 -23.51 2.24 1.03
C LEU A 220 -23.23 1.51 -0.28
N PHE A 221 -22.79 0.25 -0.20
CA PHE A 221 -22.38 -0.51 -1.39
C PHE A 221 -22.93 -1.93 -1.41
N LEU A 222 -23.03 -2.48 -2.63
CA LEU A 222 -23.54 -3.83 -2.89
C LEU A 222 -22.39 -4.81 -3.16
N ASN A 223 -22.46 -5.99 -2.56
CA ASN A 223 -21.62 -7.12 -2.92
C ASN A 223 -22.50 -8.21 -3.53
N VAL A 224 -22.20 -8.60 -4.77
CA VAL A 224 -22.84 -9.72 -5.45
C VAL A 224 -21.82 -10.84 -5.55
N TYR A 225 -22.16 -12.00 -5.02
CA TYR A 225 -21.24 -13.13 -4.87
C TYR A 225 -21.98 -14.45 -5.11
N THR A 226 -21.24 -15.56 -5.07
CA THR A 226 -21.82 -16.91 -5.16
C THR A 226 -21.58 -17.64 -3.84
N ASP A 227 -22.61 -18.29 -3.34
CA ASP A 227 -22.55 -19.13 -2.14
C ASP A 227 -23.47 -20.34 -2.36
N GLN A 228 -23.01 -21.54 -2.08
CA GLN A 228 -23.76 -22.79 -2.33
C GLN A 228 -24.22 -22.96 -3.79
N GLY A 229 -23.45 -22.40 -4.73
CA GLY A 229 -23.79 -22.40 -6.15
C GLY A 229 -24.91 -21.43 -6.56
N GLU A 230 -25.48 -20.68 -5.61
CA GLU A 230 -26.52 -19.68 -5.87
C GLU A 230 -25.90 -18.27 -5.87
N ARG A 231 -26.40 -17.40 -6.77
CA ARG A 231 -26.01 -15.99 -6.79
C ARG A 231 -26.71 -15.28 -5.63
N ARG A 232 -25.93 -14.69 -4.74
CA ARG A 232 -26.39 -13.97 -3.55
C ARG A 232 -25.98 -12.50 -3.63
N ALA A 233 -26.59 -11.68 -2.78
CA ALA A 233 -26.08 -10.35 -2.53
C ALA A 233 -26.21 -9.96 -1.06
N LEU A 234 -25.33 -9.06 -0.68
CA LEU A 234 -25.38 -8.36 0.59
C LEU A 234 -25.13 -6.88 0.34
N LEU A 235 -25.53 -6.07 1.31
CA LEU A 235 -25.29 -4.64 1.32
C LEU A 235 -24.52 -4.30 2.60
N ALA A 236 -23.46 -3.52 2.46
CA ALA A 236 -22.59 -3.10 3.55
C ALA A 236 -22.28 -1.60 3.44
N SER A 237 -21.69 -1.04 4.49
CA SER A 237 -21.30 0.36 4.53
C SER A 237 -19.82 0.56 4.77
N GLN A 238 -19.25 1.58 4.13
CA GLN A 238 -17.94 2.15 4.43
C GLN A 238 -18.09 3.66 4.61
N LEU A 239 -18.05 4.14 5.86
CA LEU A 239 -18.31 5.55 6.15
C LEU A 239 -17.04 6.38 6.42
N GLU A 240 -15.88 5.73 6.59
CA GLU A 240 -14.59 6.41 6.73
C GLU A 240 -13.92 6.73 5.39
N PRO A 241 -13.30 7.91 5.24
CA PRO A 241 -13.19 8.99 6.23
C PRO A 241 -14.37 9.95 6.25
N THR A 242 -14.96 10.18 5.08
CA THR A 242 -15.98 11.22 4.88
C THR A 242 -17.12 10.70 4.02
N PHE A 243 -17.45 9.42 4.15
CA PHE A 243 -18.46 8.75 3.33
C PHE A 243 -19.79 8.56 4.07
N ALA A 244 -19.90 8.91 5.36
CA ALA A 244 -21.20 8.97 6.02
C ALA A 244 -22.15 9.93 5.31
N ARG A 245 -21.60 11.05 4.82
CA ARG A 245 -22.34 12.03 4.00
C ARG A 245 -22.86 11.48 2.67
N TYR A 246 -22.42 10.30 2.21
CA TYR A 246 -22.94 9.64 1.00
C TYR A 246 -24.22 8.87 1.31
N VAL A 247 -24.46 8.54 2.58
CA VAL A 247 -25.58 7.69 3.01
C VAL A 247 -26.70 8.49 3.65
N PHE A 248 -26.41 9.47 4.51
CA PHE A 248 -27.42 10.34 5.12
C PHE A 248 -26.88 11.75 5.40
N PRO A 249 -27.73 12.79 5.48
CA PRO A 249 -27.26 14.13 5.81
C PRO A 249 -26.79 14.18 7.27
N CYS A 250 -25.56 14.61 7.54
CA CYS A 250 -24.96 14.50 8.87
C CYS A 250 -23.82 15.49 9.14
N PHE A 251 -23.37 15.53 10.39
CA PHE A 251 -22.18 16.27 10.82
C PHE A 251 -20.94 15.38 10.67
N ASP A 252 -20.53 15.16 9.42
CA ASP A 252 -19.47 14.22 9.05
C ASP A 252 -18.03 14.72 9.31
N GLU A 253 -17.72 15.02 10.58
CA GLU A 253 -16.39 15.37 11.08
C GLU A 253 -16.07 14.55 12.34
N PRO A 254 -14.83 14.06 12.54
CA PRO A 254 -14.47 13.20 13.67
C PRO A 254 -14.69 13.87 15.05
N ALA A 255 -14.54 15.20 15.14
CA ALA A 255 -14.80 15.96 16.37
C ALA A 255 -16.30 16.10 16.73
N LEU A 256 -17.20 15.89 15.76
CA LEU A 256 -18.64 16.11 15.92
C LEU A 256 -19.34 14.79 16.25
N LYS A 257 -18.95 14.22 17.39
CA LYS A 257 -19.52 12.96 17.91
C LYS A 257 -20.98 13.12 18.35
N ALA A 258 -21.72 12.03 18.31
CA ALA A 258 -23.10 11.92 18.79
C ALA A 258 -23.46 10.48 19.16
N THR A 259 -24.64 10.29 19.73
CA THR A 259 -25.23 8.95 19.90
C THR A 259 -26.19 8.62 18.76
N PHE A 260 -26.36 7.35 18.42
CA PHE A 260 -27.19 6.90 17.30
C PHE A 260 -28.19 5.83 17.74
N ASN A 261 -29.46 6.03 17.40
CA ASN A 261 -30.48 5.00 17.32
C ASN A 261 -30.65 4.62 15.86
N ILE A 262 -30.34 3.37 15.51
CA ILE A 262 -30.34 2.91 14.12
C ILE A 262 -31.51 1.97 13.90
N THR A 263 -32.24 2.20 12.81
CA THR A 263 -33.33 1.35 12.34
C THR A 263 -33.07 0.97 10.88
N MET A 264 -32.98 -0.33 10.61
CA MET A 264 -32.78 -0.86 9.27
C MET A 264 -34.02 -1.58 8.79
N ILE A 265 -34.52 -1.20 7.62
CA ILE A 265 -35.64 -1.87 6.95
C ILE A 265 -35.08 -2.77 5.85
N HIS A 266 -35.38 -4.07 5.92
CA HIS A 266 -34.81 -5.08 5.01
C HIS A 266 -35.81 -6.19 4.70
N HIS A 267 -35.56 -6.95 3.64
CA HIS A 267 -36.40 -8.09 3.29
C HIS A 267 -36.32 -9.17 4.39
N PRO A 268 -37.41 -9.91 4.69
CA PRO A 268 -37.43 -10.91 5.78
C PRO A 268 -36.44 -12.08 5.61
N SER A 269 -35.92 -12.32 4.41
CA SER A 269 -34.88 -13.33 4.15
C SER A 269 -33.48 -12.90 4.60
N TYR A 270 -33.28 -11.61 4.88
CA TYR A 270 -32.00 -11.06 5.33
C TYR A 270 -32.05 -10.77 6.83
N VAL A 271 -30.87 -10.67 7.43
CA VAL A 271 -30.66 -10.05 8.74
C VAL A 271 -30.04 -8.67 8.55
N ALA A 272 -30.31 -7.77 9.49
CA ALA A 272 -29.59 -6.51 9.61
C ALA A 272 -28.61 -6.58 10.78
N LEU A 273 -27.39 -6.09 10.57
CA LEU A 273 -26.36 -5.88 11.58
C LEU A 273 -26.03 -4.38 11.66
N SER A 274 -25.71 -3.92 12.86
CA SER A 274 -25.21 -2.58 13.11
C SER A 274 -24.37 -2.56 14.39
N ASN A 275 -23.86 -1.41 14.80
CA ASN A 275 -22.93 -1.22 15.92
C ASN A 275 -23.41 -1.88 17.23
N MET A 276 -24.69 -1.72 17.58
CA MET A 276 -25.26 -2.16 18.86
C MET A 276 -26.11 -3.43 18.74
N PRO A 277 -26.42 -4.12 19.85
CA PRO A 277 -27.36 -5.24 19.83
C PRO A 277 -28.73 -4.84 19.29
N LYS A 278 -29.38 -5.78 18.62
CA LYS A 278 -30.78 -5.67 18.21
C LYS A 278 -31.67 -5.47 19.45
N LEU A 279 -32.46 -4.40 19.44
CA LEU A 279 -33.44 -4.06 20.46
C LEU A 279 -34.78 -4.75 20.18
N GLY A 280 -35.20 -4.78 18.91
CA GLY A 280 -36.49 -5.34 18.53
C GLY A 280 -36.68 -5.48 17.02
N GLN A 281 -37.85 -6.01 16.66
CA GLN A 281 -38.29 -6.14 15.27
C GLN A 281 -39.78 -5.85 15.15
N SER A 282 -40.17 -5.24 14.04
CA SER A 282 -41.56 -5.07 13.62
C SER A 282 -41.69 -5.28 12.12
N GLU A 283 -42.92 -5.23 11.60
CA GLU A 283 -43.21 -5.36 10.18
C GLU A 283 -43.67 -4.01 9.60
N LYS A 284 -43.30 -3.75 8.35
CA LYS A 284 -43.78 -2.64 7.53
C LYS A 284 -44.21 -3.19 6.18
N GLU A 285 -45.31 -2.69 5.63
CA GLU A 285 -45.74 -3.03 4.28
C GLU A 285 -45.37 -1.90 3.30
N ASP A 286 -44.91 -2.28 2.11
CA ASP A 286 -44.73 -1.33 1.02
C ASP A 286 -46.06 -1.04 0.28
N VAL A 287 -46.02 -0.16 -0.72
CA VAL A 287 -47.21 0.26 -1.49
C VAL A 287 -47.89 -0.93 -2.20
N ASN A 288 -47.14 -2.00 -2.48
CA ASN A 288 -47.64 -3.22 -3.11
C ASN A 288 -48.10 -4.29 -2.09
N GLY A 289 -48.04 -3.98 -0.79
CA GLY A 289 -48.36 -4.92 0.29
C GLY A 289 -47.26 -5.93 0.58
N SER A 290 -46.05 -5.78 0.01
CA SER A 290 -44.93 -6.66 0.37
C SER A 290 -44.49 -6.35 1.79
N LYS A 291 -44.26 -7.40 2.59
CA LYS A 291 -43.80 -7.26 3.96
C LYS A 291 -42.28 -7.08 4.03
N TRP A 292 -41.87 -6.12 4.84
CA TRP A 292 -40.49 -5.82 5.17
C TRP A 292 -40.30 -5.93 6.67
N THR A 293 -39.12 -6.38 7.08
CA THR A 293 -38.71 -6.43 8.48
C THR A 293 -38.05 -5.12 8.85
N VAL A 294 -38.51 -4.51 9.94
CA VAL A 294 -37.92 -3.32 10.54
C VAL A 294 -37.15 -3.77 11.76
N THR A 295 -35.82 -3.72 11.70
CA THR A 295 -34.94 -4.10 12.82
C THR A 295 -34.41 -2.83 13.48
N THR A 296 -34.65 -2.69 14.79
CA THR A 296 -34.16 -1.56 15.60
C THR A 296 -33.01 -2.03 16.49
N PHE A 297 -32.00 -1.18 16.65
CA PHE A 297 -30.83 -1.44 17.50
C PHE A 297 -30.82 -0.53 18.74
N SER A 298 -30.12 -0.98 19.78
CA SER A 298 -29.89 -0.16 20.98
C SER A 298 -29.05 1.08 20.66
N THR A 299 -29.16 2.12 21.49
CA THR A 299 -28.41 3.38 21.32
C THR A 299 -26.90 3.16 21.42
N THR A 300 -26.12 3.71 20.49
CA THR A 300 -24.65 3.68 20.54
C THR A 300 -24.10 4.55 21.66
N PRO A 301 -22.82 4.36 22.06
CA PRO A 301 -22.07 5.40 22.76
C PRO A 301 -21.91 6.67 21.93
N HIS A 302 -21.33 7.69 22.55
CA HIS A 302 -20.96 8.94 21.86
C HIS A 302 -19.76 8.69 20.93
N MET A 303 -20.01 8.72 19.62
CA MET A 303 -19.06 8.31 18.58
C MET A 303 -19.17 9.21 17.32
N PRO A 304 -18.11 9.31 16.50
CA PRO A 304 -18.16 10.00 15.23
C PRO A 304 -18.99 9.23 14.19
N THR A 305 -19.45 9.92 13.15
CA THR A 305 -20.24 9.35 12.05
C THR A 305 -19.52 8.27 11.26
N TYR A 306 -18.20 8.39 11.09
CA TYR A 306 -17.40 7.48 10.26
C TYR A 306 -17.39 6.03 10.79
N LEU A 307 -17.66 5.83 12.09
CA LEU A 307 -17.70 4.52 12.74
C LEU A 307 -19.08 3.84 12.70
N VAL A 308 -20.10 4.53 12.18
CA VAL A 308 -21.43 3.94 12.04
C VAL A 308 -21.38 2.88 10.94
N ALA A 309 -21.91 1.69 11.20
CA ALA A 309 -21.91 0.59 10.24
C ALA A 309 -23.28 -0.06 10.08
N PHE A 310 -23.56 -0.47 8.85
CA PHE A 310 -24.76 -1.19 8.45
C PHE A 310 -24.37 -2.38 7.58
N VAL A 311 -24.95 -3.54 7.86
CA VAL A 311 -24.93 -4.68 6.93
C VAL A 311 -26.32 -5.28 6.83
N ILE A 312 -26.75 -5.59 5.59
CA ILE A 312 -27.90 -6.45 5.30
C ILE A 312 -27.39 -7.64 4.49
N CYS A 313 -27.51 -8.84 5.05
CA CYS A 313 -26.98 -10.06 4.44
C CYS A 313 -27.84 -11.27 4.86
N ASP A 314 -27.63 -12.42 4.21
CA ASP A 314 -28.21 -13.71 4.57
C ASP A 314 -27.14 -14.66 5.15
N TYR A 315 -26.05 -14.11 5.68
CA TYR A 315 -24.94 -14.86 6.27
C TYR A 315 -25.33 -15.65 7.52
N ASP A 316 -24.54 -16.69 7.79
CA ASP A 316 -24.50 -17.37 9.08
C ASP A 316 -23.34 -16.82 9.93
N HIS A 317 -23.23 -17.29 11.18
CA HIS A 317 -22.12 -16.92 12.06
C HIS A 317 -21.75 -18.01 13.05
N VAL A 318 -20.51 -17.95 13.51
CA VAL A 318 -20.04 -18.63 14.72
C VAL A 318 -19.92 -17.62 15.85
N ASN A 319 -20.09 -18.06 17.11
CA ASN A 319 -20.07 -17.15 18.25
C ASN A 319 -19.31 -17.70 19.46
N ARG A 320 -18.89 -16.76 20.32
CA ARG A 320 -18.28 -17.03 21.61
C ARG A 320 -18.60 -15.88 22.55
N THR A 321 -18.61 -16.15 23.86
CA THR A 321 -18.63 -15.09 24.87
C THR A 321 -17.26 -14.97 25.51
N GLU A 322 -16.75 -13.74 25.61
CA GLU A 322 -15.51 -13.42 26.31
C GLU A 322 -15.80 -12.33 27.35
N ARG A 323 -15.49 -12.58 28.63
CA ARG A 323 -15.74 -11.65 29.75
C ARG A 323 -17.16 -11.06 29.78
N GLY A 324 -18.15 -11.87 29.42
CA GLY A 324 -19.56 -11.48 29.39
C GLY A 324 -20.00 -10.68 28.16
N LYS A 325 -19.12 -10.51 27.17
CA LYS A 325 -19.41 -9.82 25.90
C LYS A 325 -19.50 -10.83 24.77
N GLU A 326 -20.52 -10.68 23.93
CA GLU A 326 -20.76 -11.58 22.81
C GLU A 326 -19.87 -11.21 21.62
N ILE A 327 -19.18 -12.19 21.05
CA ILE A 327 -18.38 -12.06 19.83
C ILE A 327 -19.01 -12.97 18.78
N ARG A 328 -19.28 -12.43 17.58
CA ARG A 328 -19.80 -13.22 16.45
C ARG A 328 -18.99 -12.93 15.20
N ILE A 329 -18.59 -13.99 14.50
CA ILE A 329 -17.92 -13.91 13.21
C ILE A 329 -18.92 -14.33 12.13
N TRP A 330 -19.31 -13.39 11.28
CA TRP A 330 -20.28 -13.55 10.20
C TRP A 330 -19.56 -13.77 8.87
N ALA A 331 -19.99 -14.76 8.12
CA ALA A 331 -19.47 -15.03 6.78
C ALA A 331 -20.52 -15.75 5.93
N ARG A 332 -20.19 -15.94 4.66
CA ARG A 332 -20.94 -16.82 3.75
C ARG A 332 -21.21 -18.17 4.41
N LYS A 333 -22.36 -18.79 4.09
CA LYS A 333 -22.79 -20.02 4.75
C LYS A 333 -21.81 -21.15 4.53
N ASP A 334 -21.22 -21.25 3.33
CA ASP A 334 -20.20 -22.27 3.04
C ASP A 334 -18.91 -22.06 3.85
N ALA A 335 -18.48 -20.81 4.03
CA ALA A 335 -17.30 -20.50 4.84
C ALA A 335 -17.53 -20.86 6.32
N ILE A 336 -18.73 -20.59 6.85
CA ILE A 336 -19.10 -21.01 8.22
C ILE A 336 -19.20 -22.53 8.31
N ALA A 337 -19.87 -23.19 7.37
CA ALA A 337 -20.06 -24.63 7.37
C ALA A 337 -18.74 -25.40 7.28
N ASN A 338 -17.73 -24.86 6.60
CA ASN A 338 -16.41 -25.46 6.45
C ASN A 338 -15.42 -25.06 7.56
N GLY A 339 -15.84 -24.24 8.54
CA GLY A 339 -15.00 -23.84 9.68
C GLY A 339 -13.98 -22.74 9.37
N SER A 340 -14.08 -22.05 8.24
CA SER A 340 -13.08 -21.05 7.82
C SER A 340 -12.99 -19.84 8.75
N ALA A 341 -14.04 -19.59 9.54
CA ALA A 341 -14.10 -18.50 10.53
C ALA A 341 -13.58 -18.89 11.94
N ASP A 342 -13.28 -20.17 12.18
CA ASP A 342 -12.99 -20.68 13.53
C ASP A 342 -11.69 -20.12 14.09
N PHE A 343 -10.68 -19.95 13.24
CA PHE A 343 -9.41 -19.37 13.67
C PHE A 343 -9.60 -17.93 14.17
N ALA A 344 -10.30 -17.09 13.40
CA ALA A 344 -10.62 -15.73 13.80
C ALA A 344 -11.40 -15.69 15.12
N LEU A 345 -12.47 -16.48 15.25
CA LEU A 345 -13.25 -16.57 16.48
C LEU A 345 -12.38 -16.93 17.70
N ASN A 346 -11.46 -17.87 17.51
CA ASN A 346 -10.60 -18.37 18.59
C ASN A 346 -9.59 -17.34 19.09
N ILE A 347 -9.10 -16.46 18.23
CA ILE A 347 -8.13 -15.41 18.61
C ILE A 347 -8.79 -14.12 19.09
N THR A 348 -9.97 -13.75 18.56
CA THR A 348 -10.63 -12.46 18.85
C THR A 348 -10.86 -12.23 20.34
N GLY A 349 -11.45 -13.20 21.05
CA GLY A 349 -11.73 -13.09 22.48
C GLY A 349 -10.46 -12.86 23.33
N PRO A 350 -9.45 -13.74 23.23
CA PRO A 350 -8.16 -13.55 23.89
C PRO A 350 -7.52 -12.18 23.61
N ILE A 351 -7.56 -11.68 22.37
CA ILE A 351 -7.00 -10.36 22.01
C ILE A 351 -7.72 -9.24 22.76
N PHE A 352 -9.05 -9.24 22.80
CA PHE A 352 -9.82 -8.29 23.62
C PHE A 352 -9.40 -8.35 25.09
N SER A 353 -9.36 -9.55 25.66
CA SER A 353 -8.95 -9.76 27.06
C SER A 353 -7.55 -9.20 27.34
N PHE A 354 -6.59 -9.42 26.44
CA PHE A 354 -5.23 -8.89 26.57
C PHE A 354 -5.20 -7.36 26.54
N LEU A 355 -5.85 -6.71 25.58
CA LEU A 355 -5.83 -5.25 25.46
C LEU A 355 -6.64 -4.56 26.58
N GLU A 356 -7.73 -5.18 27.05
CA GLU A 356 -8.44 -4.72 28.25
C GLU A 356 -7.54 -4.70 29.48
N ASP A 357 -6.76 -5.76 29.70
CA ASP A 357 -5.83 -5.85 30.83
C ASP A 357 -4.66 -4.89 30.66
N LEU A 358 -4.13 -4.79 29.44
CA LEU A 358 -3.01 -3.92 29.09
C LEU A 358 -3.36 -2.46 29.38
N PHE A 359 -4.53 -1.98 28.97
CA PHE A 359 -4.97 -0.60 29.20
C PHE A 359 -5.78 -0.41 30.49
N ASN A 360 -6.19 -1.48 31.16
CA ASN A 360 -7.09 -1.42 32.32
C ASN A 360 -8.34 -0.58 32.02
N ILE A 361 -8.93 -0.83 30.85
CA ILE A 361 -10.14 -0.20 30.32
C ILE A 361 -10.90 -1.32 29.60
N SER A 362 -12.05 -1.70 30.15
CA SER A 362 -12.92 -2.70 29.52
C SER A 362 -13.48 -2.19 28.20
N TYR A 363 -13.64 -3.10 27.22
CA TYR A 363 -14.32 -2.78 25.97
C TYR A 363 -15.74 -2.25 26.24
N SER A 364 -16.12 -1.13 25.62
CA SER A 364 -17.31 -0.36 26.01
C SER A 364 -18.65 -1.00 25.61
N LEU A 365 -18.66 -1.87 24.61
CA LEU A 365 -19.91 -2.40 24.05
C LEU A 365 -20.24 -3.80 24.61
N PRO A 366 -21.54 -4.18 24.66
CA PRO A 366 -21.96 -5.50 25.13
C PRO A 366 -21.66 -6.63 24.12
N LYS A 367 -21.39 -6.28 22.86
CA LYS A 367 -21.10 -7.23 21.79
C LYS A 367 -20.13 -6.64 20.75
N THR A 368 -19.52 -7.52 19.98
CA THR A 368 -18.80 -7.21 18.74
C THR A 368 -19.19 -8.22 17.67
N ASP A 369 -19.69 -7.72 16.55
CA ASP A 369 -19.76 -8.48 15.31
C ASP A 369 -18.50 -8.22 14.49
N ILE A 370 -17.99 -9.26 13.83
CA ILE A 370 -16.96 -9.15 12.80
C ILE A 370 -17.51 -9.85 11.56
N ILE A 371 -17.43 -9.23 10.39
CA ILE A 371 -17.99 -9.79 9.15
C ILE A 371 -16.97 -9.86 8.02
N ALA A 372 -16.91 -11.01 7.33
CA ALA A 372 -16.09 -11.23 6.15
C ALA A 372 -16.88 -10.92 4.86
N LEU A 373 -16.53 -9.85 4.16
CA LEU A 373 -17.12 -9.48 2.88
C LEU A 373 -16.34 -10.10 1.72
N PRO A 374 -17.00 -10.59 0.65
CA PRO A 374 -16.31 -11.24 -0.47
C PRO A 374 -15.39 -10.31 -1.26
N SER A 375 -15.59 -9.00 -1.11
CA SER A 375 -14.75 -7.96 -1.68
C SER A 375 -14.93 -6.69 -0.86
N PHE A 376 -13.81 -6.15 -0.38
CA PHE A 376 -13.77 -4.90 0.36
C PHE A 376 -12.44 -4.16 0.14
N ASP A 377 -12.51 -2.93 -0.38
CA ASP A 377 -11.35 -2.22 -0.94
C ASP A 377 -10.35 -1.77 0.14
N ASN A 378 -10.81 -1.53 1.36
CA ASN A 378 -9.98 -1.06 2.47
C ASN A 378 -9.33 -2.20 3.29
N HIS A 379 -9.51 -3.47 2.87
CA HIS A 379 -9.09 -4.68 3.58
C HIS A 379 -9.78 -4.94 4.93
N ALA A 380 -9.84 -3.95 5.83
CA ALA A 380 -10.59 -4.01 7.09
C ALA A 380 -11.02 -2.60 7.56
N MET A 381 -11.95 -2.54 8.51
CA MET A 381 -12.51 -1.30 9.06
C MET A 381 -13.05 -1.50 10.49
N GLU A 382 -12.66 -0.61 11.40
CA GLU A 382 -12.74 -0.78 12.85
C GLU A 382 -14.11 -0.44 13.47
N ASN A 383 -15.15 -0.34 12.64
CA ASN A 383 -16.46 0.18 13.02
C ASN A 383 -16.93 -0.37 14.38
N TRP A 384 -17.38 0.52 15.25
CA TRP A 384 -17.51 0.18 16.67
C TRP A 384 -18.63 -0.83 16.91
N GLY A 385 -18.28 -2.08 17.20
CA GLY A 385 -19.23 -3.17 17.45
C GLY A 385 -19.69 -3.94 16.20
N LEU A 386 -19.24 -3.56 15.01
CA LEU A 386 -19.44 -4.29 13.75
C LEU A 386 -18.23 -4.11 12.82
N MET A 387 -17.11 -4.76 13.13
CA MET A 387 -15.89 -4.63 12.31
C MET A 387 -16.07 -5.36 10.97
N ILE A 388 -15.62 -4.75 9.88
CA ILE A 388 -15.81 -5.24 8.51
C ILE A 388 -14.46 -5.63 7.93
N PHE A 389 -14.36 -6.81 7.34
CA PHE A 389 -13.14 -7.36 6.77
C PHE A 389 -13.39 -7.80 5.33
N ASP A 390 -12.37 -7.72 4.49
CA ASP A 390 -12.29 -8.58 3.30
C ASP A 390 -12.09 -10.04 3.73
N GLU A 391 -12.64 -11.00 3.00
CA GLU A 391 -12.51 -12.44 3.30
C GLU A 391 -11.05 -12.87 3.46
N SER A 392 -10.12 -12.28 2.71
CA SER A 392 -8.68 -12.59 2.80
C SER A 392 -8.07 -12.29 4.17
N GLY A 393 -8.62 -11.32 4.91
CA GLY A 393 -8.14 -10.89 6.22
C GLY A 393 -8.82 -11.58 7.41
N LEU A 394 -9.82 -12.45 7.18
CA LEU A 394 -10.60 -13.06 8.27
C LEU A 394 -10.79 -14.58 8.15
N LEU A 395 -10.86 -15.12 6.93
CA LEU A 395 -11.17 -16.54 6.69
C LEU A 395 -9.91 -17.35 6.41
N LEU A 396 -9.73 -18.46 7.12
CA LEU A 396 -8.63 -19.40 6.94
C LEU A 396 -9.14 -20.69 6.30
N GLU A 397 -8.70 -20.97 5.07
CA GLU A 397 -9.09 -22.16 4.33
C GLU A 397 -8.05 -23.29 4.53
N PRO A 398 -8.42 -24.58 4.34
CA PRO A 398 -7.48 -25.69 4.44
C PRO A 398 -6.22 -25.56 3.56
N LYS A 399 -6.36 -24.95 2.37
CA LYS A 399 -5.23 -24.69 1.46
C LYS A 399 -4.22 -23.66 1.99
N ASP A 400 -4.59 -22.89 3.01
CA ASP A 400 -3.77 -21.81 3.56
C ASP A 400 -2.75 -22.32 4.60
N GLN A 401 -2.64 -23.65 4.82
CA GLN A 401 -1.77 -24.23 5.84
C GLN A 401 -0.27 -23.91 5.65
N LEU A 402 0.18 -23.76 4.39
CA LEU A 402 1.56 -23.42 4.04
C LEU A 402 1.70 -21.99 3.51
N THR A 403 0.84 -21.08 3.98
CA THR A 403 0.89 -19.66 3.64
C THR A 403 1.02 -18.82 4.91
N GLU A 404 1.39 -17.56 4.72
CA GLU A 404 1.49 -16.56 5.78
C GLU A 404 0.13 -16.11 6.33
N LYS A 405 -0.98 -16.63 5.78
CA LYS A 405 -2.34 -16.11 6.02
C LYS A 405 -2.77 -16.21 7.48
N LYS A 406 -2.37 -17.25 8.21
CA LYS A 406 -2.65 -17.36 9.65
C LYS A 406 -2.06 -16.18 10.42
N THR A 407 -0.83 -15.78 10.07
CA THR A 407 -0.15 -14.62 10.66
C THR A 407 -0.81 -13.32 10.21
N LEU A 408 -1.18 -13.19 8.93
CA LEU A 408 -1.91 -12.04 8.40
C LEU A 408 -3.24 -11.82 9.13
N ILE A 409 -4.10 -12.84 9.22
CA ILE A 409 -5.39 -12.76 9.93
C ILE A 409 -5.16 -12.32 11.38
N SER A 410 -4.11 -12.87 12.01
CA SER A 410 -3.80 -12.50 13.39
C SER A 410 -3.45 -11.01 13.49
N TYR A 411 -2.64 -10.46 12.57
CA TYR A 411 -2.32 -9.03 12.54
C TYR A 411 -3.55 -8.17 12.30
N VAL A 412 -4.32 -8.43 11.25
CA VAL A 412 -5.49 -7.61 10.90
C VAL A 412 -6.53 -7.64 12.02
N VAL A 413 -6.84 -8.81 12.58
CA VAL A 413 -7.77 -8.90 13.73
C VAL A 413 -7.24 -8.13 14.94
N SER A 414 -5.92 -8.17 15.20
CA SER A 414 -5.31 -7.42 16.30
C SER A 414 -5.33 -5.90 16.06
N HIS A 415 -5.17 -5.47 14.81
CA HIS A 415 -5.24 -4.08 14.37
C HIS A 415 -6.62 -3.48 14.64
N GLU A 416 -7.67 -4.12 14.11
CA GLU A 416 -9.07 -3.66 14.26
C GLU A 416 -9.51 -3.66 15.73
N ILE A 417 -9.03 -4.62 16.53
CA ILE A 417 -9.31 -4.62 17.97
C ILE A 417 -8.52 -3.53 18.69
N GLY A 418 -7.29 -3.23 18.27
CA GLY A 418 -6.50 -2.10 18.77
C GLY A 418 -7.25 -0.77 18.66
N HIS A 419 -7.96 -0.59 17.54
CA HIS A 419 -8.76 0.61 17.31
C HIS A 419 -9.91 0.83 18.30
N GLN A 420 -10.35 -0.21 19.00
CA GLN A 420 -11.41 -0.07 20.01
C GLN A 420 -10.99 0.89 21.14
N TRP A 421 -9.68 1.07 21.34
CA TRP A 421 -9.11 2.11 22.20
C TRP A 421 -8.58 3.30 21.40
N PHE A 422 -7.89 3.07 20.27
CA PHE A 422 -7.26 4.11 19.43
C PHE A 422 -8.08 4.38 18.14
N GLY A 423 -8.89 5.43 18.14
CA GLY A 423 -9.79 5.77 17.04
C GLY A 423 -11.25 5.72 17.47
N ASN A 424 -11.64 4.69 18.22
CA ASN A 424 -13.02 4.55 18.70
C ASN A 424 -13.25 5.25 20.03
N LEU A 425 -12.70 4.68 21.12
CA LEU A 425 -12.83 5.25 22.46
C LEU A 425 -12.24 6.65 22.53
N VAL A 426 -11.06 6.85 21.94
CA VAL A 426 -10.44 8.17 21.76
C VAL A 426 -10.21 8.37 20.27
N THR A 427 -10.87 9.37 19.69
CA THR A 427 -10.73 9.69 18.25
C THR A 427 -9.81 10.90 18.10
N MET A 428 -9.03 11.00 17.03
CA MET A 428 -8.36 12.25 16.71
C MET A 428 -9.37 13.41 16.55
N ASN A 429 -8.95 14.63 16.86
CA ASN A 429 -9.78 15.82 16.67
C ASN A 429 -10.05 16.12 15.18
N TRP A 430 -9.09 15.81 14.31
CA TRP A 430 -9.20 15.96 12.87
C TRP A 430 -8.23 15.03 12.13
N TRP A 431 -8.49 14.76 10.85
CA TRP A 431 -7.78 13.79 10.01
C TRP A 431 -6.27 14.05 9.89
N ASN A 432 -5.79 15.27 10.12
CA ASN A 432 -4.36 15.59 10.13
C ASN A 432 -3.55 14.81 11.19
N ASN A 433 -4.24 14.24 12.19
CA ASN A 433 -3.69 13.42 13.26
C ASN A 433 -4.15 11.95 13.18
N ILE A 434 -4.58 11.46 12.01
CA ILE A 434 -5.05 10.07 11.82
C ILE A 434 -4.02 9.02 12.27
N TRP A 435 -2.73 9.35 12.26
CA TRP A 435 -1.66 8.49 12.78
C TRP A 435 -1.80 8.13 14.28
N LEU A 436 -2.52 8.94 15.07
CA LEU A 436 -2.83 8.61 16.47
C LEU A 436 -3.70 7.35 16.58
N ASN A 437 -4.49 7.06 15.55
CA ASN A 437 -5.27 5.84 15.44
C ASN A 437 -4.40 4.76 14.80
N GLU A 438 -4.14 4.89 13.49
CA GLU A 438 -3.49 3.87 12.66
C GLU A 438 -2.10 3.48 13.14
N GLY A 439 -1.30 4.46 13.56
CA GLY A 439 0.06 4.23 14.01
C GLY A 439 0.10 3.42 15.31
N PHE A 440 -0.85 3.64 16.22
CA PHE A 440 -0.93 2.87 17.46
C PHE A 440 -1.59 1.51 17.24
N ALA A 441 -2.63 1.40 16.41
CA ALA A 441 -3.20 0.11 16.01
C ALA A 441 -2.14 -0.79 15.35
N SER A 442 -1.41 -0.23 14.38
CA SER A 442 -0.27 -0.87 13.71
C SER A 442 0.89 -1.23 14.65
N TYR A 443 1.07 -0.52 15.77
CA TYR A 443 2.07 -0.91 16.78
C TYR A 443 1.56 -2.07 17.63
N PHE A 444 0.33 -1.97 18.12
CA PHE A 444 -0.24 -2.95 19.04
C PHE A 444 -0.57 -4.28 18.38
N GLU A 445 -0.81 -4.33 17.06
CA GLU A 445 -0.98 -5.62 16.36
C GLU A 445 0.24 -6.53 16.58
N PHE A 446 1.47 -6.00 16.54
CA PHE A 446 2.68 -6.78 16.79
C PHE A 446 2.85 -7.14 18.27
N GLU A 447 2.45 -6.26 19.19
CA GLU A 447 2.50 -6.57 20.63
C GLU A 447 1.54 -7.71 21.00
N VAL A 448 0.33 -7.68 20.44
CA VAL A 448 -0.68 -8.72 20.61
C VAL A 448 -0.15 -10.06 20.07
N ILE A 449 0.36 -10.09 18.83
CA ILE A 449 0.85 -11.34 18.23
C ILE A 449 2.03 -11.89 19.00
N ASN A 450 2.97 -11.03 19.42
CA ASN A 450 4.10 -11.46 20.22
C ASN A 450 3.69 -11.96 21.61
N TYR A 451 2.64 -11.39 22.22
CA TYR A 451 2.13 -11.88 23.50
C TYR A 451 1.59 -13.31 23.41
N PHE A 452 0.82 -13.62 22.35
CA PHE A 452 0.26 -14.96 22.15
C PHE A 452 1.27 -15.95 21.58
N ASN A 453 2.26 -15.49 20.81
CA ASN A 453 3.27 -16.31 20.16
C ASN A 453 4.69 -15.78 20.45
N PRO A 454 5.19 -15.87 21.69
CA PRO A 454 6.46 -15.24 22.11
C PRO A 454 7.71 -15.87 21.47
N LYS A 455 7.56 -16.98 20.73
CA LYS A 455 8.62 -17.60 19.95
C LYS A 455 8.81 -16.95 18.59
N LEU A 456 7.82 -16.18 18.11
CA LEU A 456 7.94 -15.48 16.83
C LEU A 456 9.01 -14.40 16.94
N PRO A 457 9.90 -14.28 15.93
CA PRO A 457 10.97 -13.30 15.93
C PRO A 457 10.42 -11.87 15.73
N ARG A 458 9.97 -11.25 16.83
CA ARG A 458 9.27 -9.95 16.86
C ARG A 458 9.98 -8.86 16.05
N ASN A 459 11.30 -8.74 16.21
CA ASN A 459 12.05 -7.63 15.61
C ASN A 459 12.19 -7.81 14.09
N GLU A 460 12.47 -9.03 13.65
CA GLU A 460 12.61 -9.42 12.25
C GLU A 460 11.27 -9.29 11.52
N ILE A 461 10.17 -9.71 12.16
CA ILE A 461 8.83 -9.59 11.58
C ILE A 461 8.39 -8.13 11.52
N PHE A 462 8.62 -7.33 12.57
CA PHE A 462 8.35 -5.89 12.53
C PHE A 462 9.19 -5.20 11.45
N PHE A 463 10.47 -5.59 11.30
CA PHE A 463 11.30 -5.05 10.23
C PHE A 463 10.71 -5.36 8.86
N SER A 464 10.37 -6.62 8.59
CA SER A 464 9.89 -7.07 7.29
C SER A 464 8.57 -6.41 6.89
N ASN A 465 7.64 -6.24 7.83
CA ASN A 465 6.29 -5.73 7.53
C ASN A 465 6.18 -4.21 7.60
N ILE A 466 6.88 -3.59 8.55
CA ILE A 466 6.75 -2.15 8.85
C ILE A 466 7.99 -1.39 8.39
N LEU A 467 9.13 -1.64 9.05
CA LEU A 467 10.28 -0.73 8.98
C LEU A 467 10.98 -0.74 7.61
N HIS A 468 11.14 -1.91 6.98
CA HIS A 468 11.80 -2.02 5.68
C HIS A 468 11.08 -1.21 4.60
N ASN A 469 9.76 -1.32 4.54
CA ASN A 469 8.94 -0.69 3.51
C ASN A 469 8.98 0.84 3.65
N ILE A 470 8.77 1.36 4.85
CA ILE A 470 8.77 2.81 5.06
C ILE A 470 10.17 3.43 4.91
N LEU A 471 11.26 2.76 5.31
CA LEU A 471 12.62 3.28 5.12
C LEU A 471 13.07 3.30 3.64
N ARG A 472 12.32 2.66 2.74
CA ARG A 472 12.55 2.74 1.29
C ARG A 472 11.82 3.92 0.65
N GLU A 473 10.64 4.25 1.18
CA GLU A 473 9.79 5.33 0.65
C GLU A 473 10.11 6.69 1.30
N ASP A 474 10.36 6.73 2.60
CA ASP A 474 10.66 7.96 3.33
C ASP A 474 12.09 8.44 3.04
N HIS A 475 12.23 9.73 2.73
CA HIS A 475 13.52 10.38 2.48
C HIS A 475 13.35 11.90 2.53
N ALA A 476 14.44 12.63 2.65
CA ALA A 476 14.44 14.07 2.91
C ALA A 476 13.86 14.95 1.79
N LEU A 477 13.51 14.38 0.62
CA LEU A 477 12.83 15.10 -0.46
C LEU A 477 11.32 14.85 -0.49
N VAL A 478 10.82 13.93 0.35
CA VAL A 478 9.40 13.70 0.55
C VAL A 478 8.82 14.89 1.31
N THR A 479 7.63 15.32 0.94
CA THR A 479 6.91 16.44 1.59
C THR A 479 5.92 15.98 2.66
N ARG A 480 5.83 14.67 2.91
CA ARG A 480 4.92 14.03 3.87
C ARG A 480 5.57 13.87 5.25
N ALA A 481 5.07 14.60 6.24
CA ALA A 481 5.33 14.37 7.67
C ALA A 481 4.10 13.70 8.29
N VAL A 482 4.27 12.85 9.31
CA VAL A 482 3.15 12.04 9.85
C VAL A 482 2.05 12.90 10.47
N ALA A 483 2.44 13.98 11.15
CA ALA A 483 1.56 14.95 11.76
C ALA A 483 1.61 16.21 10.91
N MET A 484 0.50 16.49 10.25
CA MET A 484 0.37 17.66 9.41
C MET A 484 -0.32 18.77 10.19
N LYS A 485 -0.11 20.02 9.76
CA LYS A 485 -0.87 21.15 10.31
C LYS A 485 -2.36 20.90 10.05
N VAL A 486 -3.21 21.47 10.91
CA VAL A 486 -4.69 21.47 10.75
C VAL A 486 -5.10 22.41 9.59
N GLU A 487 -4.36 22.39 8.48
CA GLU A 487 -4.80 23.02 7.26
C GLU A 487 -5.99 22.23 6.73
N ASN A 488 -6.95 22.96 6.16
CA ASN A 488 -8.15 22.36 5.63
C ASN A 488 -7.80 21.59 4.35
N PHE A 489 -7.61 20.28 4.49
CA PHE A 489 -7.58 19.36 3.36
C PHE A 489 -8.92 19.44 2.63
N LYS A 490 -8.88 19.44 1.31
CA LYS A 490 -10.08 19.11 0.55
C LYS A 490 -10.53 17.71 0.91
N THR A 491 -11.82 17.42 0.85
CA THR A 491 -12.35 16.10 1.19
C THR A 491 -11.60 14.97 0.48
N SER A 492 -11.31 15.14 -0.81
CA SER A 492 -10.57 14.16 -1.62
C SER A 492 -9.12 13.92 -1.15
N GLU A 493 -8.49 14.90 -0.52
CA GLU A 493 -7.11 14.81 -0.03
C GLU A 493 -7.02 14.05 1.30
N ILE A 494 -8.14 13.92 2.03
CA ILE A 494 -8.17 13.18 3.31
C ILE A 494 -7.84 11.70 3.10
N GLN A 495 -8.36 11.11 2.02
CA GLN A 495 -8.07 9.71 1.67
C GLN A 495 -6.57 9.46 1.47
N GLU A 496 -5.83 10.47 0.98
CA GLU A 496 -4.38 10.38 0.75
C GLU A 496 -3.58 10.31 2.06
N LEU A 497 -4.18 10.64 3.20
CA LEU A 497 -3.53 10.52 4.51
C LEU A 497 -3.47 9.07 5.01
N PHE A 498 -4.27 8.15 4.45
CA PHE A 498 -4.25 6.72 4.75
C PHE A 498 -3.14 6.03 3.95
N ASP A 499 -1.90 6.44 4.23
CA ASP A 499 -0.70 6.03 3.52
C ASP A 499 0.30 5.31 4.42
N ILE A 500 1.33 4.70 3.83
CA ILE A 500 2.39 4.01 4.56
C ILE A 500 3.06 4.89 5.64
N PHE A 501 3.03 6.22 5.51
CA PHE A 501 3.56 7.12 6.53
C PHE A 501 2.70 7.10 7.80
N THR A 502 1.38 7.20 7.66
CA THR A 502 0.44 7.10 8.78
C THR A 502 0.60 5.78 9.54
N TYR A 503 0.57 4.65 8.83
CA TYR A 503 0.66 3.31 9.45
C TYR A 503 2.09 3.00 9.92
N SER A 504 3.05 2.91 8.98
CA SER A 504 4.37 2.35 9.27
C SER A 504 5.31 3.30 10.00
N LYS A 505 5.30 4.61 9.67
CA LYS A 505 6.07 5.60 10.45
C LYS A 505 5.43 5.78 11.83
N GLY A 506 4.09 5.85 11.89
CA GLY A 506 3.31 5.82 13.12
C GLY A 506 3.74 4.70 14.08
N ALA A 507 3.67 3.46 13.62
CA ALA A 507 4.07 2.27 14.38
C ALA A 507 5.54 2.30 14.81
N SER A 508 6.43 2.72 13.90
CA SER A 508 7.87 2.81 14.20
C SER A 508 8.18 3.83 15.29
N MET A 509 7.49 4.97 15.31
CA MET A 509 7.65 5.97 16.37
C MET A 509 7.06 5.49 17.69
N ALA A 510 5.90 4.84 17.68
CA ALA A 510 5.32 4.22 18.87
C ALA A 510 6.28 3.16 19.46
N ARG A 511 6.88 2.33 18.61
CA ARG A 511 7.91 1.35 19.02
C ARG A 511 9.15 2.02 19.61
N MET A 512 9.67 3.06 18.95
CA MET A 512 10.82 3.82 19.45
C MET A 512 10.52 4.44 20.82
N LEU A 513 9.34 5.06 20.95
CA LEU A 513 8.84 5.69 22.19
C LEU A 513 8.70 4.67 23.33
N SER A 514 8.08 3.53 23.07
CA SER A 514 7.98 2.41 24.01
C SER A 514 9.36 1.92 24.47
N CYS A 515 10.32 1.88 23.54
CA CYS A 515 11.65 1.36 23.84
C CYS A 515 12.47 2.29 24.75
N PHE A 516 12.58 3.59 24.44
CA PHE A 516 13.41 4.49 25.26
C PHE A 516 12.74 4.91 26.58
N LEU A 517 11.41 4.83 26.67
CA LEU A 517 10.69 5.06 27.94
C LEU A 517 10.59 3.82 28.81
N ASN A 518 10.79 2.62 28.26
CA ASN A 518 10.30 1.34 28.76
C ASN A 518 8.77 1.16 28.67
N GLU A 519 8.36 -0.10 28.55
CA GLU A 519 6.97 -0.50 28.33
C GLU A 519 6.03 -0.06 29.47
N HIS A 520 6.49 -0.10 30.72
CA HIS A 520 5.67 0.28 31.87
C HIS A 520 5.28 1.76 31.83
N LEU A 521 6.24 2.66 31.60
CA LEU A 521 5.95 4.10 31.48
C LEU A 521 5.12 4.40 30.23
N PHE A 522 5.44 3.74 29.11
CA PHE A 522 4.69 3.86 27.87
C PHE A 522 3.20 3.49 28.05
N VAL A 523 2.92 2.31 28.62
CA VAL A 523 1.55 1.86 28.87
C VAL A 523 0.87 2.75 29.92
N SER A 524 1.57 3.17 30.98
CA SER A 524 1.00 4.09 31.99
C SER A 524 0.54 5.42 31.39
N ALA A 525 1.35 6.01 30.49
CA ALA A 525 0.98 7.21 29.76
C ALA A 525 -0.27 7.00 28.89
N LEU A 526 -0.33 5.89 28.15
CA LEU A 526 -1.48 5.56 27.31
C LEU A 526 -2.75 5.31 28.15
N LYS A 527 -2.64 4.66 29.32
CA LYS A 527 -3.75 4.51 30.26
C LYS A 527 -4.31 5.86 30.69
N SER A 528 -3.43 6.78 31.03
CA SER A 528 -3.78 8.14 31.44
C SER A 528 -4.52 8.87 30.31
N TYR A 529 -3.94 8.85 29.11
CA TYR A 529 -4.52 9.43 27.90
C TYR A 529 -5.90 8.85 27.56
N LEU A 530 -6.00 7.53 27.44
CA LEU A 530 -7.25 6.84 27.07
C LEU A 530 -8.37 7.10 28.09
N LYS A 531 -8.06 7.11 29.39
CA LYS A 531 -9.04 7.41 30.44
C LYS A 531 -9.51 8.86 30.39
N THR A 532 -8.60 9.81 30.18
CA THR A 532 -8.94 11.24 30.13
C THR A 532 -9.78 11.59 28.92
N PHE A 533 -9.52 10.98 27.76
CA PHE A 533 -10.21 11.30 26.51
C PHE A 533 -11.29 10.30 26.11
N SER A 534 -11.70 9.40 27.01
CA SER A 534 -12.75 8.41 26.73
C SER A 534 -14.03 9.08 26.18
N TYR A 535 -14.51 8.59 25.04
CA TYR A 535 -15.66 9.10 24.27
C TYR A 535 -15.52 10.54 23.77
N SER A 536 -14.29 11.07 23.76
CA SER A 536 -13.95 12.41 23.34
C SER A 536 -12.96 12.37 22.18
N ASN A 537 -12.45 13.54 21.82
CA ASN A 537 -11.43 13.73 20.82
C ASN A 537 -10.12 14.22 21.44
N ALA A 538 -9.00 13.94 20.78
CA ALA A 538 -7.68 14.36 21.22
C ALA A 538 -6.79 14.80 20.05
N GLU A 539 -5.82 15.63 20.35
CA GLU A 539 -4.74 16.03 19.45
C GLU A 539 -3.40 15.42 19.88
N GLN A 540 -2.39 15.47 19.00
CA GLN A 540 -1.06 14.96 19.31
C GLN A 540 -0.48 15.56 20.60
N ASP A 541 -0.67 16.85 20.83
CA ASP A 541 -0.15 17.52 22.02
C ASP A 541 -0.85 17.07 23.32
N ASP A 542 -2.10 16.55 23.23
CA ASP A 542 -2.74 15.88 24.35
C ASP A 542 -2.01 14.59 24.73
N LEU A 543 -1.68 13.77 23.73
CA LEU A 543 -0.91 12.54 23.93
C LEU A 543 0.42 12.86 24.62
N TRP A 544 1.18 13.83 24.11
CA TRP A 544 2.45 14.24 24.69
C TRP A 544 2.35 14.78 26.11
N ARG A 545 1.26 15.46 26.48
CA ARG A 545 1.03 15.85 27.88
C ARG A 545 0.93 14.64 28.80
N HIS A 546 0.19 13.59 28.42
CA HIS A 546 0.06 12.39 29.24
C HIS A 546 1.36 11.59 29.34
N PHE A 547 2.14 11.54 28.27
CA PHE A 547 3.51 10.99 28.33
C PHE A 547 4.39 11.78 29.27
N GLN A 548 4.39 13.12 29.18
CA GLN A 548 5.18 13.97 30.05
C GLN A 548 4.80 13.79 31.53
N MET A 549 3.51 13.69 31.84
CA MET A 549 3.02 13.40 33.19
C MET A 549 3.57 12.07 33.74
N ALA A 550 3.56 11.00 32.94
CA ALA A 550 4.09 9.70 33.37
C ALA A 550 5.61 9.73 33.59
N ILE A 551 6.33 10.55 32.80
CA ILE A 551 7.78 10.76 32.96
C ILE A 551 8.06 11.59 34.21
N ASP A 552 7.30 12.64 34.48
CA ASP A 552 7.51 13.53 35.63
C ASP A 552 7.15 12.87 36.98
N ASP A 553 6.32 11.82 36.98
CA ASP A 553 5.92 11.05 38.18
C ASP A 553 7.00 10.05 38.66
N GLN A 554 8.16 10.02 37.99
CA GLN A 554 9.25 9.10 38.29
C GLN A 554 10.62 9.77 38.12
N SER A 555 11.68 9.15 38.67
CA SER A 555 13.04 9.74 38.70
C SER A 555 14.12 8.89 38.02
N THR A 556 13.74 7.80 37.36
CA THR A 556 14.64 6.81 36.73
C THR A 556 14.93 7.10 35.26
N VAL A 557 13.90 7.42 34.47
CA VAL A 557 14.02 7.79 33.06
C VAL A 557 14.20 9.30 32.99
N ILE A 558 15.38 9.74 32.56
CA ILE A 558 15.73 11.15 32.40
C ILE A 558 15.91 11.42 30.90
N LEU A 559 15.15 12.37 30.38
CA LEU A 559 15.17 12.75 28.96
C LEU A 559 15.99 14.04 28.75
N PRO A 560 16.65 14.22 27.59
CA PRO A 560 17.42 15.43 27.30
C PRO A 560 16.53 16.66 27.02
N ALA A 561 15.24 16.45 26.74
CA ALA A 561 14.24 17.47 26.49
C ALA A 561 12.85 16.92 26.89
N THR A 562 11.82 17.77 26.82
CA THR A 562 10.43 17.32 26.99
C THR A 562 10.07 16.28 25.93
N ILE A 563 9.14 15.38 26.26
CA ILE A 563 8.72 14.35 25.32
C ILE A 563 8.17 14.95 24.02
N LYS A 564 7.45 16.08 24.13
CA LYS A 564 6.98 16.87 23.00
C LYS A 564 8.13 17.28 22.08
N ASN A 565 9.19 17.89 22.63
CA ASN A 565 10.31 18.36 21.80
C ASN A 565 11.04 17.20 21.11
N ILE A 566 11.16 16.06 21.79
CA ILE A 566 11.74 14.84 21.22
C ILE A 566 10.86 14.36 20.07
N MET A 567 9.58 14.11 20.32
CA MET A 567 8.68 13.48 19.34
C MET A 567 8.29 14.41 18.21
N ASP A 568 8.19 15.73 18.43
CA ASP A 568 7.95 16.71 17.36
C ASP A 568 9.07 16.73 16.32
N SER A 569 10.30 16.39 16.72
CA SER A 569 11.40 16.22 15.75
C SER A 569 11.15 15.04 14.80
N TRP A 570 10.29 14.09 15.16
CA TRP A 570 9.93 12.94 14.33
C TRP A 570 8.59 13.14 13.62
N THR A 571 7.60 13.71 14.29
CA THR A 571 6.23 13.80 13.77
C THR A 571 6.03 14.93 12.76
N HIS A 572 6.71 16.07 12.95
CA HIS A 572 6.56 17.25 12.09
C HIS A 572 7.59 17.31 10.94
N GLN A 573 8.51 16.34 10.85
CA GLN A 573 9.54 16.30 9.81
C GLN A 573 9.32 15.13 8.85
N SER A 574 9.56 15.37 7.56
CA SER A 574 9.70 14.30 6.57
C SER A 574 11.09 13.68 6.65
N GLY A 575 11.24 12.47 6.12
CA GLY A 575 12.49 11.74 6.18
C GLY A 575 12.85 11.25 7.58
N PHE A 576 14.08 10.77 7.66
CA PHE A 576 14.74 10.25 8.85
C PHE A 576 16.26 10.48 8.74
N PRO A 577 17.02 10.42 9.85
CA PRO A 577 18.46 10.60 9.81
C PRO A 577 19.21 9.33 9.40
N VAL A 578 20.36 9.51 8.74
CA VAL A 578 21.46 8.53 8.74
C VAL A 578 22.37 8.86 9.92
N ILE A 579 22.54 7.90 10.83
CA ILE A 579 23.44 8.03 11.98
C ILE A 579 24.79 7.43 11.63
N THR A 580 25.81 8.28 11.46
CA THR A 580 27.17 7.85 11.13
C THR A 580 28.06 7.87 12.36
N LEU A 581 28.59 6.72 12.76
CA LEU A 581 29.58 6.58 13.82
C LEU A 581 30.99 6.44 13.24
N ASN A 582 31.87 7.36 13.62
CA ASN A 582 33.31 7.19 13.42
C ASN A 582 33.88 6.42 14.62
N VAL A 583 34.09 5.11 14.48
CA VAL A 583 34.54 4.28 15.61
C VAL A 583 35.99 4.58 16.01
N SER A 584 36.76 5.24 15.13
CA SER A 584 38.13 5.66 15.42
C SER A 584 38.20 6.82 16.44
N THR A 585 37.15 7.66 16.49
CA THR A 585 37.12 8.89 17.31
C THR A 585 35.94 8.95 18.28
N GLY A 586 34.95 8.07 18.14
CA GLY A 586 33.70 8.12 18.89
C GLY A 586 32.76 9.24 18.45
N VAL A 587 33.11 9.97 17.38
CA VAL A 587 32.25 11.04 16.85
C VAL A 587 31.06 10.40 16.14
N MET A 588 29.85 10.71 16.60
CA MET A 588 28.60 10.35 15.97
C MET A 588 27.94 11.58 15.35
N LYS A 589 27.46 11.45 14.11
CA LYS A 589 26.80 12.50 13.35
C LYS A 589 25.47 12.02 12.81
N GLN A 590 24.53 12.96 12.67
CA GLN A 590 23.30 12.74 11.93
C GLN A 590 23.22 13.67 10.72
N GLU A 591 22.65 13.16 9.64
CA GLU A 591 22.24 13.94 8.46
C GLU A 591 20.98 13.33 7.86
N PRO A 592 20.12 14.10 7.17
CA PRO A 592 18.95 13.53 6.51
C PRO A 592 19.31 12.46 5.47
N PHE A 593 18.50 11.41 5.40
CA PHE A 593 18.62 10.41 4.34
C PHE A 593 18.12 10.95 2.99
N TYR A 594 18.95 10.89 1.96
CA TYR A 594 18.60 11.29 0.59
C TYR A 594 18.68 10.11 -0.37
N LEU A 595 17.71 10.04 -1.27
CA LEU A 595 17.89 9.30 -2.52
C LEU A 595 18.95 10.03 -3.35
N GLU A 596 20.05 9.33 -3.64
CA GLU A 596 21.26 9.88 -4.27
C GLU A 596 21.89 11.04 -3.50
N ASN A 597 22.71 10.72 -2.49
CA ASN A 597 23.48 11.74 -1.78
C ASN A 597 24.56 12.34 -2.70
N ILE A 598 24.36 13.60 -3.12
CA ILE A 598 25.29 14.36 -3.98
C ILE A 598 26.11 15.30 -3.11
N LYS A 599 27.44 15.23 -3.22
CA LYS A 599 28.35 16.17 -2.56
C LYS A 599 28.06 17.61 -3.00
N ASN A 600 28.04 18.54 -2.04
CA ASN A 600 27.80 19.98 -2.22
C ASN A 600 26.35 20.37 -2.58
N ARG A 601 25.35 19.58 -2.16
CA ARG A 601 23.96 20.02 -2.23
C ARG A 601 23.76 21.23 -1.30
N THR A 602 23.12 22.29 -1.78
CA THR A 602 22.60 23.36 -0.92
C THR A 602 21.54 22.74 -0.04
N LEU A 603 21.90 22.48 1.23
CA LEU A 603 20.97 22.01 2.24
C LEU A 603 19.83 23.04 2.29
N LEU A 604 18.59 22.56 2.09
CA LEU A 604 17.43 23.35 2.45
C LEU A 604 17.62 23.71 3.93
N THR A 605 17.45 24.98 4.26
CA THR A 605 17.78 25.55 5.58
C THR A 605 16.77 25.14 6.67
N SER A 606 16.22 23.92 6.60
CA SER A 606 15.39 23.36 7.66
C SER A 606 16.25 22.87 8.82
N ASN A 607 15.66 22.90 10.01
CA ASN A 607 16.30 22.47 11.24
C ASN A 607 16.30 20.93 11.31
N ASP A 608 17.03 20.31 10.39
CA ASP A 608 17.04 18.86 10.08
C ASP A 608 17.78 18.02 11.13
N THR A 609 17.60 18.35 12.41
CA THR A 609 18.19 17.63 13.53
C THR A 609 17.08 16.94 14.32
N TRP A 610 17.23 15.64 14.49
CA TRP A 610 16.36 14.82 15.33
C TRP A 610 16.98 14.68 16.72
N ILE A 611 16.14 14.48 17.74
CA ILE A 611 16.61 14.04 19.06
C ILE A 611 16.52 12.51 19.09
N VAL A 612 17.67 11.86 18.91
CA VAL A 612 17.73 10.43 18.59
C VAL A 612 18.14 9.60 19.81
N PRO A 613 17.30 8.65 20.26
CA PRO A 613 17.71 7.64 21.24
C PRO A 613 18.60 6.60 20.57
N ILE A 614 19.80 6.41 21.09
CA ILE A 614 20.78 5.45 20.57
C ILE A 614 20.92 4.28 21.56
N LEU A 615 20.19 3.21 21.27
CA LEU A 615 20.42 1.90 21.89
C LEU A 615 21.50 1.17 21.11
N TRP A 616 22.44 0.54 21.81
CA TRP A 616 23.62 -0.02 21.18
C TRP A 616 24.25 -1.16 21.98
N ILE A 617 25.06 -1.95 21.30
CA ILE A 617 25.84 -3.04 21.86
C ILE A 617 27.32 -2.85 21.50
N LYS A 618 28.21 -3.25 22.41
CA LYS A 618 29.65 -3.33 22.18
C LYS A 618 30.11 -4.73 22.51
N ASN A 619 30.72 -5.42 21.55
CA ASN A 619 31.28 -6.77 21.73
C ASN A 619 30.25 -7.76 22.32
N GLY A 620 29.02 -7.69 21.83
CA GLY A 620 27.90 -8.55 22.28
C GLY A 620 27.25 -8.13 23.60
N THR A 621 27.74 -7.07 24.26
CA THR A 621 27.18 -6.58 25.53
C THR A 621 26.39 -5.29 25.33
N THR A 622 25.12 -5.30 25.73
CA THR A 622 24.24 -4.12 25.75
C THR A 622 24.81 -3.03 26.63
N GLN A 623 24.78 -1.81 26.11
CA GLN A 623 25.29 -0.61 26.76
C GLN A 623 24.13 0.31 27.17
N PRO A 624 24.37 1.27 28.10
CA PRO A 624 23.37 2.27 28.45
C PRO A 624 22.93 3.11 27.25
N LEU A 625 21.63 3.43 27.20
CA LEU A 625 21.05 4.37 26.23
C LEU A 625 21.78 5.71 26.26
N VAL A 626 22.12 6.26 25.10
CA VAL A 626 22.63 7.62 24.95
C VAL A 626 21.78 8.43 23.98
N TRP A 627 21.88 9.76 24.05
CA TRP A 627 21.11 10.68 23.20
C TRP A 627 22.01 11.48 22.26
N LEU A 628 21.72 11.38 20.96
CA LEU A 628 22.23 12.30 19.95
C LEU A 628 21.17 13.40 19.73
N ASP A 629 21.31 14.47 20.50
CA ASP A 629 20.43 15.63 20.59
C ASP A 629 20.94 16.84 19.77
N GLN A 630 22.01 16.64 19.00
CA GLN A 630 22.68 17.64 18.17
C GLN A 630 23.11 17.00 16.84
N SER A 631 23.50 17.81 15.86
CA SER A 631 23.98 17.31 14.57
C SER A 631 25.25 16.43 14.68
N SER A 632 26.05 16.64 15.72
CA SER A 632 27.25 15.87 16.01
C SER A 632 27.56 15.85 17.51
N LYS A 633 27.98 14.70 18.04
CA LYS A 633 28.41 14.53 19.45
C LYS A 633 29.51 13.48 19.56
N VAL A 634 30.31 13.52 20.62
CA VAL A 634 31.40 12.56 20.85
C VAL A 634 31.01 11.60 21.97
N PHE A 635 31.14 10.29 21.71
CA PHE A 635 30.90 9.19 22.63
C PHE A 635 32.20 8.35 22.74
N PRO A 636 33.16 8.73 23.61
CA PRO A 636 34.44 8.05 23.74
C PRO A 636 34.32 6.55 24.03
N GLU A 637 33.28 6.12 24.73
CA GLU A 637 32.97 4.72 25.02
C GLU A 637 32.67 3.88 23.78
N MET A 638 32.26 4.51 22.67
CA MET A 638 32.03 3.87 21.37
C MET A 638 33.29 3.82 20.50
N GLN A 639 34.43 4.33 20.98
CA GLN A 639 35.70 4.15 20.28
C GLN A 639 36.08 2.67 20.26
N VAL A 640 36.55 2.21 19.12
CA VAL A 640 37.00 0.83 18.89
C VAL A 640 38.52 0.83 18.78
N SER A 641 39.14 -0.09 19.50
CA SER A 641 40.58 -0.35 19.47
C SER A 641 41.01 -1.11 18.22
N ASP A 642 42.32 -1.22 17.99
CA ASP A 642 42.86 -2.05 16.91
C ASP A 642 42.63 -3.55 17.11
N SER A 643 42.14 -3.99 18.29
CA SER A 643 41.82 -5.39 18.60
C SER A 643 40.77 -5.99 17.66
N ASP A 644 40.98 -7.20 17.16
CA ASP A 644 40.06 -7.91 16.24
C ASP A 644 38.75 -8.38 16.91
N HIS A 645 38.54 -8.11 18.20
CA HIS A 645 37.33 -8.49 18.94
C HIS A 645 36.51 -7.28 19.37
N ASP A 646 36.89 -6.08 18.91
CA ASP A 646 36.26 -4.83 19.30
C ASP A 646 35.41 -4.27 18.15
N TRP A 647 34.10 -4.17 18.36
CA TRP A 647 33.10 -3.74 17.40
C TRP A 647 31.87 -3.15 18.12
N VAL A 648 31.16 -2.27 17.43
CA VAL A 648 30.00 -1.55 17.95
C VAL A 648 28.85 -1.66 16.95
N ILE A 649 27.66 -2.02 17.43
CA ILE A 649 26.42 -1.99 16.65
C ILE A 649 25.46 -0.99 17.30
N LEU A 650 24.93 -0.06 16.49
CA LEU A 650 23.94 0.93 16.90
C LEU A 650 22.54 0.49 16.46
N ASN A 651 21.53 1.14 17.02
CA ASN A 651 20.12 0.85 16.80
C ASN A 651 19.75 -0.58 17.22
N LEU A 652 20.07 -0.96 18.46
CA LEU A 652 19.78 -2.30 19.02
C LEU A 652 18.34 -2.74 18.69
N ASN A 653 18.18 -3.94 18.14
CA ASN A 653 16.92 -4.51 17.67
C ASN A 653 16.15 -3.69 16.61
N MET A 654 16.79 -2.71 15.96
CA MET A 654 16.17 -1.78 15.00
C MET A 654 14.94 -1.06 15.57
N THR A 655 14.99 -0.64 16.83
CA THR A 655 13.88 0.06 17.50
C THR A 655 13.78 1.53 17.12
N GLY A 656 14.87 2.13 16.63
CA GLY A 656 14.93 3.50 16.16
C GLY A 656 14.60 3.62 14.67
N TYR A 657 13.88 4.67 14.32
CA TYR A 657 13.48 5.00 12.95
C TYR A 657 14.60 5.74 12.20
N TYR A 658 15.72 5.06 11.96
CA TYR A 658 16.88 5.63 11.26
C TYR A 658 17.79 4.53 10.69
N ARG A 659 18.65 4.92 9.75
CA ARG A 659 19.69 4.03 9.18
C ARG A 659 21.03 4.29 9.85
N VAL A 660 21.85 3.24 9.97
CA VAL A 660 23.16 3.32 10.63
C VAL A 660 24.28 3.20 9.60
N ASN A 661 25.27 4.08 9.72
CA ASN A 661 26.50 4.03 8.95
C ASN A 661 27.72 4.05 9.89
N TYR A 662 28.83 3.49 9.40
CA TYR A 662 30.11 3.47 10.08
C TYR A 662 31.21 4.05 9.21
N ASP A 663 32.30 4.52 9.82
CA ASP A 663 33.53 4.77 9.08
C ASP A 663 34.14 3.46 8.54
N LYS A 664 35.17 3.58 7.68
CA LYS A 664 35.81 2.41 7.05
C LYS A 664 36.34 1.39 8.07
N LEU A 665 36.78 1.84 9.24
CA LEU A 665 37.24 0.96 10.31
C LEU A 665 36.06 0.20 10.94
N GLY A 666 34.96 0.87 11.26
CA GLY A 666 33.78 0.22 11.84
C GLY A 666 33.20 -0.86 10.92
N TRP A 667 33.02 -0.55 9.63
CA TRP A 667 32.58 -1.55 8.65
C TRP A 667 33.54 -2.73 8.54
N LYS A 668 34.85 -2.48 8.55
CA LYS A 668 35.87 -3.54 8.51
C LYS A 668 35.76 -4.45 9.75
N LYS A 669 35.62 -3.89 10.95
CA LYS A 669 35.51 -4.64 12.20
C LYS A 669 34.25 -5.49 12.24
N LEU A 670 33.12 -4.95 11.79
CA LEU A 670 31.87 -5.69 11.66
C LEU A 670 31.98 -6.85 10.68
N ASN A 671 32.59 -6.62 9.51
CA ASN A 671 32.85 -7.69 8.55
C ASN A 671 33.77 -8.79 9.13
N GLN A 672 34.86 -8.41 9.80
CA GLN A 672 35.77 -9.35 10.45
C GLN A 672 35.06 -10.19 11.52
N GLN A 673 34.14 -9.59 12.28
CA GLN A 673 33.35 -10.32 13.26
C GLN A 673 32.39 -11.31 12.58
N LEU A 674 31.70 -10.92 11.51
CA LEU A 674 30.81 -11.81 10.75
C LEU A 674 31.55 -13.00 10.14
N GLU A 675 32.75 -12.78 9.60
CA GLU A 675 33.58 -13.87 9.05
C GLU A 675 34.15 -14.80 10.14
N LYS A 676 34.38 -14.28 11.35
CA LYS A 676 34.97 -15.05 12.46
C LYS A 676 33.92 -15.83 13.25
N ASP A 677 32.86 -15.16 13.68
CA ASP A 677 31.79 -15.68 14.51
C ASP A 677 30.53 -14.83 14.29
N PRO A 678 29.73 -15.16 13.25
CA PRO A 678 28.54 -14.39 12.92
C PRO A 678 27.46 -14.48 14.01
N LYS A 679 27.44 -15.57 14.80
CA LYS A 679 26.43 -15.79 15.86
C LYS A 679 26.64 -14.91 17.09
N ALA A 680 27.80 -14.28 17.23
CA ALA A 680 28.01 -13.19 18.19
C ALA A 680 27.16 -11.94 17.89
N ILE A 681 26.65 -11.82 16.65
CA ILE A 681 25.76 -10.75 16.21
C ILE A 681 24.34 -11.34 16.04
N PRO A 682 23.33 -10.83 16.77
CA PRO A 682 21.95 -11.32 16.65
C PRO A 682 21.40 -11.26 15.21
N VAL A 683 20.44 -12.13 14.88
CA VAL A 683 19.82 -12.24 13.54
C VAL A 683 19.37 -10.90 12.99
N ILE A 684 18.54 -10.15 13.73
CA ILE A 684 18.10 -8.79 13.39
C ILE A 684 19.26 -7.85 13.02
N HIS A 685 20.41 -7.96 13.67
CA HIS A 685 21.56 -7.10 13.40
C HIS A 685 22.37 -7.54 12.18
N ARG A 686 22.47 -8.84 11.90
CA ARG A 686 23.03 -9.32 10.63
C ARG A 686 22.19 -8.81 9.46
N LEU A 687 20.88 -8.88 9.59
CA LEU A 687 19.92 -8.32 8.64
C LEU A 687 20.06 -6.79 8.51
N GLN A 688 20.13 -6.05 9.62
CA GLN A 688 20.28 -4.59 9.62
C GLN A 688 21.54 -4.15 8.88
N LEU A 689 22.68 -4.77 9.18
CA LEU A 689 23.96 -4.42 8.57
C LEU A 689 23.91 -4.60 7.04
N ILE A 690 23.26 -5.65 6.56
CA ILE A 690 23.10 -5.92 5.13
C ILE A 690 22.17 -4.88 4.50
N ASP A 691 20.97 -4.68 5.06
CA ASP A 691 19.99 -3.72 4.52
C ASP A 691 20.55 -2.29 4.48
N ASP A 692 21.15 -1.84 5.58
CA ASP A 692 21.76 -0.52 5.67
C ASP A 692 22.92 -0.38 4.68
N ALA A 693 23.86 -1.33 4.62
CA ALA A 693 25.01 -1.21 3.72
C ALA A 693 24.59 -1.16 2.24
N PHE A 694 23.65 -2.01 1.81
CA PHE A 694 23.17 -1.98 0.43
C PHE A 694 22.40 -0.69 0.13
N SER A 695 21.50 -0.26 1.01
CA SER A 695 20.75 1.00 0.84
C SER A 695 21.68 2.22 0.81
N LEU A 696 22.63 2.31 1.73
CA LEU A 696 23.61 3.39 1.80
C LEU A 696 24.53 3.41 0.57
N SER A 697 24.93 2.23 0.07
CA SER A 697 25.77 2.14 -1.14
C SER A 697 25.02 2.56 -2.40
N LYS A 698 23.75 2.16 -2.53
CA LYS A 698 22.86 2.57 -3.62
C LYS A 698 22.68 4.09 -3.67
N ASN A 699 22.70 4.73 -2.50
CA ASN A 699 22.49 6.17 -2.34
C ASN A 699 23.80 6.97 -2.14
N ASN A 700 24.96 6.42 -2.48
CA ASN A 700 26.28 7.08 -2.46
C ASN A 700 26.83 7.51 -1.08
N TYR A 701 26.33 6.95 0.02
CA TYR A 701 26.91 7.16 1.36
C TYR A 701 28.18 6.32 1.56
N ILE A 702 28.21 5.11 0.99
CA ILE A 702 29.36 4.19 1.05
C ILE A 702 29.64 3.56 -0.33
N GLU A 703 30.78 2.89 -0.43
CA GLU A 703 31.15 2.12 -1.62
C GLU A 703 30.39 0.78 -1.64
N ILE A 704 29.91 0.32 -2.81
CA ILE A 704 29.21 -0.98 -2.95
C ILE A 704 30.06 -2.16 -2.45
N GLU A 705 31.38 -2.06 -2.57
CA GLU A 705 32.33 -3.03 -2.08
C GLU A 705 32.16 -3.24 -0.58
N THR A 706 31.86 -2.21 0.21
CA THR A 706 31.58 -2.35 1.65
C THR A 706 30.39 -3.28 1.91
N ALA A 707 29.31 -3.13 1.14
CA ALA A 707 28.13 -4.01 1.27
C ALA A 707 28.43 -5.43 0.79
N LEU A 708 29.22 -5.58 -0.28
CA LEU A 708 29.62 -6.89 -0.79
C LEU A 708 30.54 -7.65 0.19
N GLU A 709 31.45 -6.96 0.88
CA GLU A 709 32.29 -7.56 1.93
C GLU A 709 31.42 -8.28 2.98
N LEU A 710 30.33 -7.66 3.43
CA LEU A 710 29.40 -8.26 4.39
C LEU A 710 28.72 -9.55 3.88
N THR A 711 28.80 -9.88 2.60
CA THR A 711 28.26 -11.14 2.06
C THR A 711 29.26 -12.30 2.10
N LYS A 712 30.51 -12.06 2.53
CA LYS A 712 31.58 -13.07 2.48
C LYS A 712 31.32 -14.25 3.40
N TYR A 713 30.74 -14.01 4.58
CA TYR A 713 30.50 -15.02 5.60
C TYR A 713 29.32 -15.96 5.29
N LEU A 714 28.50 -15.67 4.26
CA LEU A 714 27.20 -16.33 4.04
C LEU A 714 27.23 -17.85 3.91
N ALA A 715 28.39 -18.48 3.66
CA ALA A 715 28.50 -19.93 3.70
C ALA A 715 28.15 -20.52 5.09
N GLU A 716 28.29 -19.72 6.14
CA GLU A 716 27.99 -20.07 7.54
C GLU A 716 26.64 -19.51 8.02
N GLU A 717 25.87 -18.84 7.16
CA GLU A 717 24.57 -18.25 7.50
C GLU A 717 23.44 -19.27 7.35
N ASP A 718 22.78 -19.59 8.46
CA ASP A 718 21.68 -20.55 8.60
C ASP A 718 20.30 -19.90 8.75
N GLU A 719 20.21 -18.57 8.84
CA GLU A 719 18.93 -17.84 8.95
C GLU A 719 18.40 -17.41 7.58
N ILE A 720 17.22 -17.90 7.20
CA ILE A 720 16.65 -17.64 5.87
C ILE A 720 16.29 -16.17 5.65
N ILE A 721 15.91 -15.45 6.71
CA ILE A 721 15.55 -14.03 6.59
C ILE A 721 16.77 -13.17 6.26
N VAL A 722 17.96 -13.51 6.77
CA VAL A 722 19.21 -12.82 6.42
C VAL A 722 19.54 -13.09 4.95
N TRP A 723 19.38 -14.34 4.50
CA TRP A 723 19.49 -14.69 3.09
C TRP A 723 18.49 -13.93 2.22
N HIS A 724 17.23 -13.82 2.64
CA HIS A 724 16.22 -13.05 1.93
C HIS A 724 16.66 -11.60 1.74
N THR A 725 17.12 -10.93 2.81
CA THR A 725 17.63 -9.56 2.74
C THR A 725 18.82 -9.42 1.79
N VAL A 726 19.77 -10.37 1.81
CA VAL A 726 20.89 -10.39 0.85
C VAL A 726 20.37 -10.51 -0.57
N LEU A 727 19.49 -11.47 -0.84
CA LEU A 727 19.05 -11.79 -2.20
C LEU A 727 18.17 -10.69 -2.78
N VAL A 728 17.34 -10.03 -1.97
CA VAL A 728 16.54 -8.86 -2.39
C VAL A 728 17.45 -7.69 -2.79
N ASN A 729 18.52 -7.45 -2.03
CA ASN A 729 19.43 -6.33 -2.28
C ASN A 729 20.48 -6.61 -3.36
N LEU A 730 21.02 -7.82 -3.44
CA LEU A 730 22.09 -8.20 -4.37
C LEU A 730 21.56 -8.73 -5.70
N VAL A 731 20.46 -9.50 -5.69
CA VAL A 731 19.87 -10.13 -6.89
C VAL A 731 18.57 -9.41 -7.23
N THR A 732 18.70 -8.14 -7.62
CA THR A 732 17.56 -7.29 -7.98
C THR A 732 16.97 -7.70 -9.32
N ARG A 733 15.68 -7.41 -9.54
CA ARG A 733 15.02 -7.62 -10.84
C ARG A 733 15.74 -6.89 -11.98
N ASP A 734 16.29 -5.71 -11.69
CA ASP A 734 17.02 -4.90 -12.67
C ASP A 734 18.34 -5.59 -13.05
N LEU A 735 19.10 -6.10 -12.08
CA LEU A 735 20.31 -6.87 -12.34
C LEU A 735 20.02 -8.12 -13.18
N VAL A 736 18.91 -8.81 -12.88
CA VAL A 736 18.46 -10.01 -13.63
C VAL A 736 17.99 -9.66 -15.05
N SER A 737 17.50 -8.43 -15.26
CA SER A 737 17.00 -7.96 -16.57
C SER A 737 18.03 -7.19 -17.40
N GLU A 738 19.24 -6.96 -16.87
CA GLU A 738 20.27 -6.12 -17.49
C GLU A 738 20.86 -6.76 -18.76
N VAL A 739 21.07 -5.95 -19.80
CA VAL A 739 21.74 -6.40 -21.05
C VAL A 739 23.16 -6.91 -20.79
N ASN A 740 23.86 -6.35 -19.80
CA ASN A 740 25.23 -6.72 -19.45
C ASN A 740 25.31 -7.85 -18.41
N ILE A 741 24.19 -8.52 -18.14
CA ILE A 741 24.13 -9.60 -17.16
C ILE A 741 25.14 -10.70 -17.46
N TYR A 742 25.48 -10.95 -18.73
CA TYR A 742 26.46 -11.95 -19.14
C TYR A 742 27.84 -11.75 -18.49
N ASP A 743 28.24 -10.51 -18.21
CA ASP A 743 29.52 -10.19 -17.56
C ASP A 743 29.52 -10.52 -16.06
N ILE A 744 28.35 -10.44 -15.40
CA ILE A 744 28.20 -10.60 -13.95
C ILE A 744 27.66 -11.97 -13.58
N TYR A 745 26.73 -12.51 -14.34
CA TYR A 745 26.03 -13.76 -14.05
C TYR A 745 27.00 -14.89 -13.76
N SER A 746 28.01 -15.09 -14.60
CA SER A 746 29.00 -16.15 -14.40
C SER A 746 29.84 -15.97 -13.13
N LEU A 747 30.06 -14.73 -12.69
CA LEU A 747 30.77 -14.40 -11.45
C LEU A 747 29.85 -14.58 -10.25
N LEU A 748 28.62 -14.06 -10.33
CA LEU A 748 27.61 -14.14 -9.29
C LEU A 748 27.19 -15.58 -9.03
N LYS A 749 26.99 -16.39 -10.08
CA LYS A 749 26.79 -17.83 -10.02
C LYS A 749 27.89 -18.53 -9.24
N ARG A 750 29.16 -18.30 -9.59
CA ARG A 750 30.30 -18.89 -8.89
C ARG A 750 30.38 -18.44 -7.42
N TYR A 751 30.02 -17.20 -7.15
CA TYR A 751 30.07 -16.63 -5.81
C TYR A 751 28.97 -17.18 -4.89
N LEU A 752 27.71 -17.09 -5.33
CA LEU A 752 26.53 -17.42 -4.54
C LEU A 752 26.34 -18.93 -4.40
N LEU A 753 26.56 -19.73 -5.44
CA LEU A 753 26.37 -21.20 -5.33
C LEU A 753 27.31 -21.85 -4.31
N LYS A 754 28.53 -21.30 -4.13
CA LYS A 754 29.45 -21.75 -3.08
C LYS A 754 28.94 -21.48 -1.67
N ARG A 755 28.08 -20.48 -1.49
CA ARG A 755 27.58 -20.01 -0.18
C ARG A 755 26.18 -20.53 0.12
N LEU A 756 25.35 -20.73 -0.90
CA LEU A 756 23.97 -21.18 -0.75
C LEU A 756 23.84 -22.60 -0.20
N ASN A 757 24.89 -23.41 -0.20
CA ASN A 757 24.81 -24.85 0.10
C ASN A 757 24.13 -25.14 1.45
N LEU A 758 24.53 -24.44 2.52
CA LEU A 758 23.99 -24.65 3.87
C LEU A 758 22.48 -24.36 3.91
N ILE A 759 22.09 -23.13 3.57
CA ILE A 759 20.68 -22.71 3.62
C ILE A 759 19.81 -23.52 2.64
N TRP A 760 20.34 -23.82 1.46
CA TRP A 760 19.63 -24.62 0.47
C TRP A 760 19.33 -26.02 1.00
N ASN A 761 20.34 -26.71 1.58
CA ASN A 761 20.15 -28.06 2.10
C ASN A 761 19.13 -28.10 3.23
N ILE A 762 19.09 -27.10 4.11
CA ILE A 762 18.09 -27.02 5.19
C ILE A 762 16.68 -27.05 4.59
N TYR A 763 16.38 -26.11 3.69
CA TYR A 763 15.02 -25.94 3.18
C TYR A 763 14.64 -26.95 2.10
N SER A 764 15.59 -27.39 1.26
CA SER A 764 15.33 -28.47 0.29
C SER A 764 15.04 -29.80 0.99
N THR A 765 15.72 -30.09 2.12
CA THR A 765 15.42 -31.27 2.95
C THR A 765 14.03 -31.17 3.58
N ILE A 766 13.67 -30.01 4.16
CA ILE A 766 12.33 -29.80 4.73
C ILE A 766 11.25 -30.02 3.66
N ILE A 767 11.43 -29.46 2.45
CA ILE A 767 10.47 -29.62 1.35
C ILE A 767 10.35 -31.08 0.89
N ARG A 768 11.46 -31.83 0.86
CA ARG A 768 11.46 -33.24 0.45
C ARG A 768 10.88 -34.18 1.51
N GLU A 769 11.09 -33.89 2.80
CA GLU A 769 10.82 -34.83 3.89
C GLU A 769 9.58 -34.48 4.73
N ASN A 770 9.36 -33.19 5.04
CA ASN A 770 8.27 -32.75 5.92
C ASN A 770 7.92 -31.26 5.70
N VAL A 771 7.27 -30.95 4.58
CA VAL A 771 6.88 -29.57 4.25
C VAL A 771 5.99 -28.92 5.32
N LEU A 772 5.20 -29.70 6.05
CA LEU A 772 4.34 -29.22 7.14
C LEU A 772 5.12 -28.63 8.32
N ALA A 773 6.43 -28.90 8.43
CA ALA A 773 7.28 -28.21 9.40
C ALA A 773 7.34 -26.68 9.18
N LEU A 774 6.95 -26.19 7.99
CA LEU A 774 6.97 -24.76 7.64
C LEU A 774 5.69 -24.01 8.05
N GLN A 775 4.61 -24.70 8.43
CA GLN A 775 3.27 -24.09 8.59
C GLN A 775 3.21 -22.92 9.60
N ASP A 776 4.13 -22.90 10.58
CA ASP A 776 4.22 -21.86 11.61
C ASP A 776 5.56 -21.09 11.54
N ASP A 777 6.38 -21.33 10.50
CA ASP A 777 7.64 -20.62 10.24
C ASP A 777 7.41 -19.47 9.26
N TYR A 778 6.85 -18.37 9.78
CA TYR A 778 6.52 -17.19 8.98
C TYR A 778 7.70 -16.67 8.15
N LEU A 779 8.90 -16.60 8.74
CA LEU A 779 10.07 -16.07 8.05
C LEU A 779 10.50 -16.98 6.89
N ALA A 780 10.38 -18.30 7.04
CA ALA A 780 10.60 -19.22 5.94
C ALA A 780 9.55 -19.06 4.83
N LEU A 781 8.27 -19.00 5.18
CA LEU A 781 7.18 -18.90 4.21
C LEU A 781 7.34 -17.68 3.29
N ILE A 782 7.70 -16.51 3.84
CA ILE A 782 7.93 -15.30 3.03
C ILE A 782 9.27 -15.28 2.28
N SER A 783 10.22 -16.14 2.66
CA SER A 783 11.59 -16.11 2.13
C SER A 783 11.88 -17.19 1.08
N LEU A 784 11.13 -18.29 1.12
CA LEU A 784 11.36 -19.47 0.28
C LEU A 784 11.27 -19.17 -1.22
N GLU A 785 10.29 -18.38 -1.65
CA GLU A 785 10.14 -18.03 -3.05
C GLU A 785 11.43 -17.37 -3.58
N LYS A 786 11.94 -16.35 -2.87
CA LYS A 786 13.16 -15.63 -3.28
C LYS A 786 14.38 -16.53 -3.31
N LEU A 787 14.51 -17.45 -2.34
CA LEU A 787 15.58 -18.44 -2.31
C LEU A 787 15.50 -19.37 -3.53
N PHE A 788 14.33 -19.93 -3.82
CA PHE A 788 14.10 -20.86 -4.94
C PHE A 788 14.27 -20.19 -6.30
N VAL A 789 13.67 -19.02 -6.51
CA VAL A 789 13.85 -18.21 -7.73
C VAL A 789 15.33 -18.01 -8.00
N THR A 790 16.09 -17.61 -6.97
CA THR A 790 17.52 -17.33 -7.12
C THR A 790 18.32 -18.59 -7.38
N ALA A 791 18.12 -19.66 -6.61
CA ALA A 791 18.86 -20.91 -6.73
C ALA A 791 18.69 -21.55 -8.12
N CYS A 792 17.46 -21.63 -8.60
CA CYS A 792 17.17 -22.19 -9.92
C CYS A 792 17.67 -21.26 -11.04
N TRP A 793 17.59 -19.93 -10.86
CA TRP A 793 18.12 -18.98 -11.85
C TRP A 793 19.65 -19.03 -11.98
N LEU A 794 20.37 -19.26 -10.88
CA LEU A 794 21.81 -19.54 -10.91
C LEU A 794 22.14 -20.92 -11.51
N GLY A 795 21.13 -21.75 -11.77
CA GLY A 795 21.27 -23.09 -12.31
C GLY A 795 21.87 -24.06 -11.31
N LEU A 796 21.45 -23.99 -10.03
CA LEU A 796 21.73 -25.02 -9.05
C LEU A 796 21.02 -26.31 -9.47
N GLU A 797 21.78 -27.37 -9.76
CA GLU A 797 21.25 -28.63 -10.30
C GLU A 797 20.16 -29.24 -9.41
N ASP A 798 20.36 -29.23 -8.09
CA ASP A 798 19.35 -29.76 -7.15
C ASP A 798 18.05 -28.94 -7.15
N CYS A 799 18.10 -27.61 -7.34
CA CYS A 799 16.89 -26.78 -7.47
C CYS A 799 16.11 -27.13 -8.73
N LEU A 800 16.82 -27.23 -9.87
CA LEU A 800 16.22 -27.59 -11.15
C LEU A 800 15.61 -29.00 -11.10
N GLN A 801 16.32 -29.94 -10.49
CA GLN A 801 15.87 -31.32 -10.34
C GLN A 801 14.67 -31.43 -9.38
N LEU A 802 14.72 -30.77 -8.22
CA LEU A 802 13.59 -30.72 -7.28
C LEU A 802 12.35 -30.11 -7.92
N SER A 803 12.53 -29.01 -8.67
CA SER A 803 11.41 -28.36 -9.38
C SER A 803 10.80 -29.29 -10.42
N LYS A 804 11.63 -29.99 -11.20
CA LYS A 804 11.16 -30.99 -12.18
C LYS A 804 10.44 -32.17 -11.51
N GLU A 805 10.94 -32.65 -10.37
CA GLU A 805 10.34 -33.75 -9.62
C GLU A 805 8.97 -33.38 -9.03
N LEU A 806 8.88 -32.21 -8.39
CA LEU A 806 7.61 -31.72 -7.82
C LEU A 806 6.58 -31.46 -8.91
N PHE A 807 6.99 -30.83 -10.02
CA PHE A 807 6.13 -30.60 -11.17
C PHE A 807 5.62 -31.90 -11.77
N ALA A 808 6.50 -32.88 -12.02
CA ALA A 808 6.11 -34.17 -12.58
C ALA A 808 5.17 -34.94 -11.64
N LYS A 809 5.42 -34.93 -10.32
CA LYS A 809 4.54 -35.55 -9.33
C LYS A 809 3.14 -34.92 -9.33
N TRP A 810 3.06 -33.60 -9.40
CA TRP A 810 1.79 -32.88 -9.46
C TRP A 810 1.04 -33.13 -10.79
N VAL A 811 1.76 -33.19 -11.91
CA VAL A 811 1.17 -33.53 -13.22
C VAL A 811 0.61 -34.96 -13.23
N ASP A 812 1.36 -35.93 -12.71
CA ASP A 812 0.94 -37.33 -12.68
C ASP A 812 -0.20 -37.57 -11.67
N HIS A 813 -0.18 -36.83 -10.55
CA HIS A 813 -1.05 -37.00 -9.40
C HIS A 813 -1.37 -35.60 -8.82
N PRO A 814 -2.44 -34.92 -9.28
CA PRO A 814 -2.80 -33.57 -8.85
C PRO A 814 -3.03 -33.41 -7.34
N GLU A 815 -3.29 -34.51 -6.62
CA GLU A 815 -3.34 -34.56 -5.16
C GLU A 815 -2.00 -34.29 -4.47
N ASN A 816 -0.88 -34.46 -5.18
CA ASN A 816 0.46 -34.05 -4.73
C ASN A 816 0.63 -32.55 -4.97
N GLU A 817 -0.08 -31.74 -4.20
CA GLU A 817 -0.04 -30.30 -4.33
C GLU A 817 1.38 -29.76 -4.14
N ILE A 818 1.78 -28.86 -5.05
CA ILE A 818 3.07 -28.18 -4.95
C ILE A 818 3.01 -27.20 -3.76
N PRO A 819 4.00 -27.23 -2.85
CA PRO A 819 4.00 -26.32 -1.70
C PRO A 819 3.89 -24.86 -2.14
N TYR A 820 2.93 -24.14 -1.55
CA TYR A 820 2.57 -22.79 -1.96
C TYR A 820 3.77 -21.83 -2.06
N PRO A 821 4.70 -21.74 -1.08
CA PRO A 821 5.81 -20.77 -1.11
C PRO A 821 6.77 -20.92 -2.29
N ILE A 822 6.75 -22.06 -2.99
CA ILE A 822 7.63 -22.34 -4.14
C ILE A 822 6.83 -22.67 -5.39
N LYS A 823 5.49 -22.57 -5.36
CA LYS A 823 4.60 -23.03 -6.43
C LYS A 823 4.88 -22.34 -7.76
N ASP A 824 5.00 -21.02 -7.75
CA ASP A 824 5.32 -20.25 -8.96
C ASP A 824 6.68 -20.64 -9.54
N VAL A 825 7.67 -20.92 -8.69
CA VAL A 825 9.00 -21.35 -9.14
C VAL A 825 8.95 -22.73 -9.76
N VAL A 826 8.29 -23.69 -9.09
CA VAL A 826 8.18 -25.07 -9.58
C VAL A 826 7.41 -25.13 -10.89
N LEU A 827 6.29 -24.41 -11.01
CA LEU A 827 5.52 -24.33 -12.25
C LEU A 827 6.35 -23.69 -13.37
N CYS A 828 7.02 -22.56 -13.09
CA CYS A 828 7.87 -21.86 -14.05
C CYS A 828 9.02 -22.76 -14.55
N TYR A 829 9.75 -23.46 -13.66
CA TYR A 829 10.83 -24.35 -14.05
C TYR A 829 10.37 -25.69 -14.63
N GLY A 830 9.16 -26.15 -14.30
CA GLY A 830 8.51 -27.27 -15.00
C GLY A 830 8.34 -26.98 -16.48
N ILE A 831 7.91 -25.75 -16.82
CA ILE A 831 7.81 -25.28 -18.21
C ILE A 831 9.18 -24.95 -18.81
N ALA A 832 10.06 -24.25 -18.08
CA ALA A 832 11.35 -23.81 -18.60
C ALA A 832 12.32 -24.96 -18.90
N LEU A 833 12.15 -26.12 -18.25
CA LEU A 833 12.92 -27.35 -18.46
C LEU A 833 12.16 -28.38 -19.30
N GLY A 834 10.87 -28.16 -19.56
CA GLY A 834 9.98 -29.04 -20.30
C GLY A 834 9.94 -28.73 -21.80
N SER A 835 8.96 -29.33 -22.46
CA SER A 835 8.67 -29.21 -23.89
C SER A 835 7.25 -28.67 -24.11
N ASP A 836 6.78 -28.72 -25.35
CA ASP A 836 5.38 -28.46 -25.71
C ASP A 836 4.40 -29.38 -24.95
N LYS A 837 4.82 -30.58 -24.57
CA LYS A 837 4.01 -31.50 -23.75
C LYS A 837 3.64 -30.90 -22.40
N GLU A 838 4.63 -30.45 -21.63
CA GLU A 838 4.41 -29.86 -20.30
C GLU A 838 3.63 -28.54 -20.41
N TRP A 839 3.87 -27.78 -21.47
CA TRP A 839 3.14 -26.54 -21.75
C TRP A 839 1.66 -26.78 -22.05
N ASP A 840 1.35 -27.77 -22.91
CA ASP A 840 -0.02 -28.11 -23.29
C ASP A 840 -0.82 -28.65 -22.09
N ILE A 841 -0.17 -29.33 -21.14
CA ILE A 841 -0.78 -29.75 -19.87
C ILE A 841 -1.22 -28.53 -19.06
N LEU A 842 -0.34 -27.53 -18.88
CA LEU A 842 -0.68 -26.32 -18.13
C LEU A 842 -1.76 -25.49 -18.82
N LEU A 843 -1.76 -25.44 -20.14
CA LEU A 843 -2.84 -24.81 -20.90
C LEU A 843 -4.18 -25.50 -20.62
N ASN A 844 -4.21 -26.83 -20.64
CA ASN A 844 -5.41 -27.60 -20.35
C ASN A 844 -5.88 -27.40 -18.90
N THR A 845 -4.95 -27.38 -17.93
CA THR A 845 -5.28 -27.08 -16.53
C THR A 845 -5.85 -25.66 -16.39
N TYR A 846 -5.24 -24.67 -17.05
CA TYR A 846 -5.70 -23.29 -17.08
C TYR A 846 -7.14 -23.18 -17.63
N THR A 847 -7.45 -23.91 -18.70
CA THR A 847 -8.80 -23.91 -19.28
C THR A 847 -9.86 -24.55 -18.39
N ASN A 848 -9.48 -25.57 -17.63
CA ASN A 848 -10.42 -26.36 -16.82
C ASN A 848 -10.60 -25.79 -15.41
N THR A 849 -9.62 -25.08 -14.86
CA THR A 849 -9.74 -24.49 -13.52
C THR A 849 -10.70 -23.29 -13.50
N THR A 850 -11.43 -23.14 -12.40
CA THR A 850 -12.24 -21.95 -12.09
C THR A 850 -11.56 -21.05 -11.06
N ASN A 851 -10.43 -21.47 -10.49
CA ASN A 851 -9.70 -20.70 -9.48
C ASN A 851 -8.88 -19.57 -10.14
N LYS A 852 -9.21 -18.31 -9.80
CA LYS A 852 -8.56 -17.12 -10.38
C LYS A 852 -7.08 -17.00 -10.01
N GLU A 853 -6.73 -17.29 -8.77
CA GLU A 853 -5.35 -17.25 -8.27
C GLU A 853 -4.50 -18.27 -9.03
N GLU A 854 -4.99 -19.50 -9.14
CA GLU A 854 -4.34 -20.56 -9.91
C GLU A 854 -4.19 -20.17 -11.39
N LYS A 855 -5.18 -19.50 -11.99
CA LYS A 855 -5.06 -19.00 -13.37
C LYS A 855 -3.92 -18.00 -13.53
N ILE A 856 -3.70 -17.10 -12.58
CA ILE A 856 -2.60 -16.14 -12.62
C ILE A 856 -1.26 -16.87 -12.54
N GLN A 857 -1.13 -17.83 -11.61
CA GLN A 857 0.08 -18.66 -11.45
C GLN A 857 0.40 -19.46 -12.72
N LEU A 858 -0.62 -20.12 -13.30
CA LEU A 858 -0.49 -20.89 -14.53
C LEU A 858 -0.14 -20.00 -15.74
N ALA A 859 -0.77 -18.82 -15.85
CA ALA A 859 -0.50 -17.86 -16.91
C ALA A 859 0.94 -17.33 -16.86
N TYR A 860 1.45 -17.07 -15.65
CA TYR A 860 2.85 -16.74 -15.41
C TYR A 860 3.77 -17.91 -15.80
N ALA A 861 3.51 -19.11 -15.30
CA ALA A 861 4.36 -20.28 -15.56
C ALA A 861 4.49 -20.62 -17.05
N MET A 862 3.41 -20.52 -17.83
CA MET A 862 3.43 -20.74 -19.29
C MET A 862 4.33 -19.76 -20.05
N SER A 863 4.62 -18.59 -19.46
CA SER A 863 5.54 -17.60 -20.04
C SER A 863 7.02 -17.96 -19.85
N CYS A 864 7.33 -18.93 -18.98
CA CYS A 864 8.70 -19.35 -18.70
C CYS A 864 9.29 -20.30 -19.75
N SER A 865 8.55 -20.64 -20.81
CA SER A 865 9.08 -21.47 -21.90
C SER A 865 10.29 -20.80 -22.55
N LYS A 866 11.31 -21.61 -22.86
CA LYS A 866 12.51 -21.15 -23.56
C LYS A 866 12.37 -21.24 -25.08
N ASP A 867 11.30 -21.84 -25.59
CA ASP A 867 11.07 -22.06 -27.01
C ASP A 867 10.31 -20.88 -27.64
N PRO A 868 10.93 -20.11 -28.55
CA PRO A 868 10.30 -18.92 -29.12
C PRO A 868 8.96 -19.19 -29.81
N TRP A 869 8.81 -20.36 -30.44
CA TRP A 869 7.57 -20.73 -31.14
C TRP A 869 6.42 -21.02 -30.17
N ILE A 870 6.70 -21.56 -28.97
CA ILE A 870 5.69 -21.78 -27.93
C ILE A 870 5.20 -20.43 -27.39
N LEU A 871 6.12 -19.50 -27.12
CA LEU A 871 5.77 -18.15 -26.67
C LEU A 871 4.99 -17.37 -27.74
N ASN A 872 5.34 -17.53 -29.02
CA ASN A 872 4.57 -16.95 -30.12
C ASN A 872 3.14 -17.54 -30.18
N ARG A 873 3.01 -18.87 -30.10
CA ARG A 873 1.71 -19.56 -30.03
C ARG A 873 0.88 -19.06 -28.84
N TYR A 874 1.50 -18.86 -27.68
CA TYR A 874 0.82 -18.35 -26.48
C TYR A 874 0.24 -16.94 -26.71
N MET A 875 1.01 -16.04 -27.33
CA MET A 875 0.54 -14.69 -27.65
C MET A 875 -0.52 -14.68 -28.77
N GLU A 876 -0.44 -15.57 -29.75
CA GLU A 876 -1.49 -15.76 -30.76
C GLU A 876 -2.81 -16.19 -30.11
N TYR A 877 -2.76 -17.15 -29.19
CA TYR A 877 -3.91 -17.56 -28.40
C TYR A 877 -4.50 -16.40 -27.59
N ALA A 878 -3.66 -15.58 -26.97
CA ALA A 878 -4.08 -14.44 -26.16
C ALA A 878 -4.93 -13.40 -26.94
N ILE A 879 -4.64 -13.20 -28.23
CA ILE A 879 -5.41 -12.28 -29.09
C ILE A 879 -6.61 -12.93 -29.79
N SER A 880 -6.66 -14.26 -29.89
CA SER A 880 -7.68 -15.01 -30.64
C SER A 880 -8.97 -15.33 -29.86
N THR A 881 -9.14 -14.76 -28.66
CA THR A 881 -10.26 -14.92 -27.69
C THR A 881 -10.47 -16.32 -27.09
N SER A 882 -9.93 -17.38 -27.69
CA SER A 882 -9.88 -18.74 -27.13
C SER A 882 -8.43 -19.22 -27.10
N PRO A 883 -7.98 -19.94 -26.05
CA PRO A 883 -8.70 -20.34 -24.84
C PRO A 883 -8.82 -19.24 -23.77
N PHE A 884 -8.20 -18.07 -23.99
CA PHE A 884 -8.16 -16.99 -23.01
C PHE A 884 -9.39 -16.09 -23.11
N THR A 885 -10.44 -16.47 -22.38
CA THR A 885 -11.73 -15.75 -22.39
C THR A 885 -11.70 -14.48 -21.55
N SER A 886 -10.96 -14.44 -20.43
CA SER A 886 -10.85 -13.28 -19.54
C SER A 886 -9.75 -12.30 -19.97
N ASN A 887 -9.94 -11.02 -19.61
CA ASN A 887 -8.98 -9.93 -19.81
C ASN A 887 -8.17 -9.62 -18.54
N GLU A 888 -8.28 -10.44 -17.49
CA GLU A 888 -7.70 -10.16 -16.17
C GLU A 888 -6.16 -10.11 -16.21
N THR A 889 -5.52 -10.89 -17.09
CA THR A 889 -4.07 -10.93 -17.24
C THR A 889 -3.67 -10.60 -18.68
N ASN A 890 -2.86 -9.55 -18.89
CA ASN A 890 -2.23 -9.36 -20.18
C ASN A 890 -1.05 -10.33 -20.35
N ILE A 891 -1.34 -11.44 -21.02
CA ILE A 891 -0.39 -12.50 -21.36
C ILE A 891 0.84 -11.96 -22.11
N ILE A 892 0.66 -10.97 -23.00
CA ILE A 892 1.75 -10.41 -23.79
C ILE A 892 2.72 -9.62 -22.90
N GLU A 893 2.22 -8.90 -21.90
CA GLU A 893 3.06 -8.23 -20.89
C GLU A 893 3.82 -9.24 -20.01
N VAL A 894 3.15 -10.33 -19.63
CA VAL A 894 3.77 -11.43 -18.88
C VAL A 894 4.89 -12.09 -19.69
N VAL A 895 4.64 -12.44 -20.97
CA VAL A 895 5.65 -13.00 -21.88
C VAL A 895 6.80 -12.01 -22.11
N ALA A 896 6.52 -10.72 -22.32
CA ALA A 896 7.55 -9.71 -22.51
C ALA A 896 8.45 -9.48 -21.29
N SER A 897 7.97 -9.86 -20.11
CA SER A 897 8.72 -9.79 -18.85
C SER A 897 9.69 -10.97 -18.68
N SER A 898 9.52 -12.06 -19.44
CA SER A 898 10.43 -13.21 -19.44
C SER A 898 11.71 -12.97 -20.26
N GLU A 899 12.75 -13.78 -19.99
CA GLU A 899 14.07 -13.65 -20.63
C GLU A 899 14.01 -13.79 -22.17
N VAL A 900 13.42 -14.88 -22.66
CA VAL A 900 13.27 -15.13 -24.10
C VAL A 900 12.09 -14.34 -24.67
N GLY A 901 10.98 -14.29 -23.93
CA GLY A 901 9.73 -13.72 -24.41
C GLY A 901 9.80 -12.22 -24.69
N ARG A 902 10.71 -11.46 -24.09
CA ARG A 902 10.94 -10.06 -24.46
C ARG A 902 11.27 -9.88 -25.95
N TYR A 903 12.12 -10.74 -26.51
CA TYR A 903 12.52 -10.66 -27.91
C TYR A 903 11.40 -11.12 -28.84
N VAL A 904 10.69 -12.19 -28.46
CA VAL A 904 9.56 -12.72 -29.22
C VAL A 904 8.39 -11.73 -29.20
N ALA A 905 8.10 -11.12 -28.06
CA ALA A 905 7.00 -10.16 -27.88
C ALA A 905 7.22 -8.88 -28.69
N LYS A 906 8.48 -8.44 -28.86
CA LYS A 906 8.81 -7.36 -29.79
C LYS A 906 8.33 -7.72 -31.19
N ASP A 907 8.82 -8.79 -31.78
CA ASP A 907 8.47 -9.16 -33.16
C ASP A 907 6.97 -9.46 -33.33
N PHE A 908 6.35 -10.10 -32.33
CA PHE A 908 4.92 -10.34 -32.30
C PHE A 908 4.11 -9.05 -32.36
N LEU A 909 4.52 -8.03 -31.59
CA LEU A 909 3.82 -6.77 -31.52
C LEU A 909 3.87 -5.99 -32.84
N VAL A 910 4.96 -6.08 -33.61
CA VAL A 910 5.02 -5.50 -34.97
C VAL A 910 3.88 -6.00 -35.83
N ASN A 911 3.69 -7.32 -35.82
CA ASN A 911 2.79 -7.99 -36.74
C ASN A 911 1.33 -7.94 -36.26
N ASN A 912 1.09 -7.72 -34.96
CA ASN A 912 -0.22 -7.90 -34.33
C ASN A 912 -0.73 -6.72 -33.48
N TRP A 913 -0.06 -5.56 -33.48
CA TRP A 913 -0.41 -4.45 -32.57
C TRP A 913 -1.88 -4.02 -32.61
N GLN A 914 -2.54 -4.07 -33.77
CA GLN A 914 -3.96 -3.73 -33.90
C GLN A 914 -4.84 -4.71 -33.11
N ALA A 915 -4.52 -6.00 -33.15
CA ALA A 915 -5.22 -7.03 -32.39
C ALA A 915 -4.96 -6.89 -30.89
N VAL A 916 -3.71 -6.61 -30.50
CA VAL A 916 -3.31 -6.36 -29.10
C VAL A 916 -4.03 -5.15 -28.53
N SER A 917 -4.01 -4.02 -29.24
CA SER A 917 -4.69 -2.78 -28.85
C SER A 917 -6.21 -2.99 -28.75
N LYS A 918 -6.80 -3.73 -29.68
CA LYS A 918 -8.23 -4.07 -29.63
C LYS A 918 -8.59 -4.95 -28.42
N ARG A 919 -7.70 -5.85 -27.99
CA ARG A 919 -7.93 -6.80 -26.89
C ARG A 919 -7.70 -6.18 -25.51
N TYR A 920 -6.57 -5.51 -25.32
CA TYR A 920 -6.07 -5.04 -24.01
C TYR A 920 -6.08 -3.52 -23.84
N GLY A 921 -6.35 -2.77 -24.92
CA GLY A 921 -6.38 -1.31 -24.89
C GLY A 921 -5.00 -0.65 -24.96
N THR A 922 -5.02 0.68 -25.15
CA THR A 922 -3.80 1.46 -25.45
C THR A 922 -2.88 1.65 -24.25
N GLN A 923 -3.41 1.73 -23.02
CA GLN A 923 -2.57 1.86 -21.82
C GLN A 923 -1.68 0.62 -21.62
N SER A 924 -2.23 -0.54 -21.92
CA SER A 924 -1.48 -1.79 -21.86
C SER A 924 -0.39 -1.86 -22.95
N LEU A 925 -0.66 -1.33 -24.14
CA LEU A 925 0.37 -1.16 -25.16
C LEU A 925 1.54 -0.27 -24.66
N ILE A 926 1.24 0.82 -23.95
CA ILE A 926 2.26 1.70 -23.35
C ILE A 926 3.10 0.94 -22.30
N ASN A 927 2.47 0.15 -21.44
CA ASN A 927 3.16 -0.68 -20.44
C ASN A 927 4.05 -1.73 -21.11
N LEU A 928 3.57 -2.37 -22.18
CA LEU A 928 4.33 -3.34 -22.94
C LEU A 928 5.56 -2.72 -23.61
N ILE A 929 5.43 -1.50 -24.16
CA ILE A 929 6.55 -0.73 -24.71
C ILE A 929 7.59 -0.43 -23.62
N TYR A 930 7.13 -0.07 -22.42
CA TYR A 930 8.02 0.16 -21.27
C TYR A 930 8.77 -1.13 -20.88
N THR A 931 8.07 -2.26 -20.81
CA THR A 931 8.66 -3.58 -20.50
C THR A 931 9.70 -4.00 -21.55
N ILE A 932 9.41 -3.84 -22.84
CA ILE A 932 10.37 -4.08 -23.93
C ILE A 932 11.54 -3.09 -23.85
N GLY A 933 11.24 -1.83 -23.58
CA GLY A 933 12.20 -0.73 -23.48
C GLY A 933 13.13 -0.76 -22.27
N ARG A 934 12.89 -1.63 -21.29
CA ARG A 934 13.73 -1.77 -20.08
C ARG A 934 15.21 -2.06 -20.35
N THR A 935 15.58 -2.50 -21.56
CA THR A 935 16.98 -2.77 -21.96
C THR A 935 17.66 -1.60 -22.66
N VAL A 936 16.98 -0.45 -22.80
CA VAL A 936 17.53 0.73 -23.49
C VAL A 936 18.72 1.30 -22.73
N THR A 937 19.82 1.52 -23.44
CA THR A 937 21.07 2.11 -22.94
C THR A 937 21.61 3.22 -23.85
N THR A 938 21.08 3.38 -25.06
CA THR A 938 21.52 4.37 -26.04
C THR A 938 20.34 5.14 -26.64
N ASP A 939 20.60 6.36 -27.11
CA ASP A 939 19.58 7.14 -27.82
C ASP A 939 19.17 6.48 -29.15
N LEU A 940 20.06 5.72 -29.78
CA LEU A 940 19.71 4.96 -30.98
C LEU A 940 18.62 3.91 -30.69
N GLN A 941 18.73 3.18 -29.58
CA GLN A 941 17.70 2.22 -29.17
C GLN A 941 16.37 2.90 -28.87
N ILE A 942 16.38 4.12 -28.31
CA ILE A 942 15.17 4.93 -28.14
C ILE A 942 14.55 5.25 -29.48
N VAL A 943 15.35 5.76 -30.43
CA VAL A 943 14.87 6.10 -31.78
C VAL A 943 14.32 4.87 -32.49
N GLU A 944 14.98 3.72 -32.40
CA GLU A 944 14.50 2.46 -32.96
C GLU A 944 13.13 2.07 -32.38
N LEU A 945 12.97 2.08 -31.05
CA LEU A 945 11.68 1.79 -30.42
C LEU A 945 10.62 2.84 -30.76
N GLN A 946 10.98 4.11 -30.85
CA GLN A 946 10.06 5.17 -31.24
C GLN A 946 9.57 5.00 -32.68
N GLN A 947 10.47 4.69 -33.61
CA GLN A 947 10.10 4.39 -35.00
C GLN A 947 9.20 3.16 -35.04
N PHE A 948 9.54 2.14 -34.26
CA PHE A 948 8.80 0.89 -34.14
C PHE A 948 7.35 1.10 -33.64
N PHE A 949 7.13 1.98 -32.65
CA PHE A 949 5.80 2.25 -32.08
C PHE A 949 5.09 3.49 -32.64
N SER A 950 5.72 4.22 -33.57
CA SER A 950 5.23 5.51 -34.07
C SER A 950 3.80 5.42 -34.62
N ASN A 951 3.50 4.37 -35.38
CA ASN A 951 2.19 4.15 -35.99
C ASN A 951 1.15 3.57 -35.01
N MET A 952 1.56 3.16 -33.81
CA MET A 952 0.68 2.49 -32.84
C MET A 952 0.12 3.44 -31.77
N LEU A 953 0.75 4.59 -31.58
CA LEU A 953 0.47 5.54 -30.50
C LEU A 953 0.13 6.93 -31.03
N GLU A 954 -0.74 7.63 -30.30
CA GLU A 954 -0.99 9.05 -30.53
C GLU A 954 0.18 9.93 -30.06
N GLU A 955 0.24 11.18 -30.52
CA GLU A 955 1.36 12.09 -30.24
C GLU A 955 1.65 12.27 -28.75
N HIS A 956 0.61 12.52 -27.93
CA HIS A 956 0.78 12.70 -26.48
C HIS A 956 1.33 11.43 -25.79
N GLN A 957 0.97 10.25 -26.29
CA GLN A 957 1.45 8.96 -25.77
C GLN A 957 2.91 8.73 -26.17
N ARG A 958 3.29 9.08 -27.40
CA ARG A 958 4.68 9.03 -27.87
C ARG A 958 5.61 9.90 -27.01
N ILE A 959 5.15 11.08 -26.62
CA ILE A 959 5.89 11.98 -25.72
C ILE A 959 6.10 11.32 -24.34
N ARG A 960 5.04 10.75 -23.75
CA ARG A 960 5.12 10.04 -22.45
C ARG A 960 6.07 8.84 -22.52
N VAL A 961 5.98 8.03 -23.57
CA VAL A 961 6.87 6.89 -23.79
C VAL A 961 8.32 7.35 -23.93
N HIS A 962 8.59 8.41 -24.70
CA HIS A 962 9.93 8.94 -24.85
C HIS A 962 10.54 9.35 -23.50
N ALA A 963 9.79 10.09 -22.68
CA ALA A 963 10.24 10.48 -21.34
C ALA A 963 10.59 9.26 -20.47
N ASN A 964 9.73 8.24 -20.46
CA ASN A 964 9.97 7.02 -19.70
C ASN A 964 11.22 6.26 -20.19
N LEU A 965 11.42 6.15 -21.51
CA LEU A 965 12.60 5.49 -22.09
C LEU A 965 13.90 6.26 -21.77
N GLN A 966 13.84 7.60 -21.69
CA GLN A 966 14.98 8.41 -21.23
C GLN A 966 15.30 8.14 -19.75
N THR A 967 14.29 8.01 -18.89
CA THR A 967 14.47 7.63 -17.48
C THR A 967 15.12 6.25 -17.36
N ILE A 968 14.58 5.24 -18.06
CA ILE A 968 15.16 3.88 -18.11
C ILE A 968 16.61 3.91 -18.58
N LYS A 969 16.92 4.66 -19.66
CA LYS A 969 18.29 4.79 -20.17
C LYS A 969 19.23 5.29 -19.07
N ASN A 970 18.82 6.32 -18.33
CA ASN A 970 19.62 6.90 -17.25
C ASN A 970 19.80 5.92 -16.09
N GLU A 971 18.77 5.18 -15.70
CA GLU A 971 18.84 4.12 -14.70
C GLU A 971 19.80 3.01 -15.14
N ASN A 972 19.67 2.52 -16.37
CA ASN A 972 20.55 1.48 -16.92
C ASN A 972 22.02 1.93 -17.02
N LEU A 973 22.28 3.20 -17.33
CA LEU A 973 23.65 3.76 -17.33
C LEU A 973 24.24 3.83 -15.92
N LYS A 974 23.41 4.15 -14.91
CA LYS A 974 23.82 4.11 -13.49
C LYS A 974 24.10 2.67 -13.06
N ASN A 975 23.17 1.75 -13.34
CA ASN A 975 23.29 0.33 -13.04
C ASN A 975 24.54 -0.27 -13.70
N LYS A 976 24.86 0.09 -14.95
CA LYS A 976 26.10 -0.37 -15.62
C LYS A 976 27.38 -0.02 -14.85
N LYS A 977 27.46 1.16 -14.24
CA LYS A 977 28.61 1.55 -13.41
C LYS A 977 28.68 0.74 -12.12
N LEU A 978 27.52 0.52 -11.47
CA LEU A 978 27.39 -0.31 -10.28
C LEU A 978 27.79 -1.77 -10.58
N SER A 979 27.21 -2.34 -11.63
CA SER A 979 27.49 -3.65 -12.21
C SER A 979 28.98 -3.85 -12.48
N ALA A 980 29.68 -2.88 -13.08
CA ALA A 980 31.13 -2.97 -13.29
C ALA A 980 31.94 -3.08 -11.98
N ARG A 981 31.53 -2.38 -10.92
CA ARG A 981 32.17 -2.47 -9.60
C ARG A 981 31.88 -3.81 -8.93
N ILE A 982 30.63 -4.27 -8.98
CA ILE A 982 30.24 -5.61 -8.49
C ILE A 982 31.07 -6.68 -9.22
N ALA A 983 31.17 -6.62 -10.55
CA ALA A 983 31.98 -7.56 -11.34
C ALA A 983 33.46 -7.54 -10.92
N ALA A 984 34.05 -6.35 -10.75
CA ALA A 984 35.43 -6.21 -10.33
C ALA A 984 35.68 -6.78 -8.92
N TRP A 985 34.73 -6.58 -8.00
CA TRP A 985 34.78 -7.15 -6.67
C TRP A 985 34.62 -8.67 -6.69
N LEU A 986 33.64 -9.20 -7.43
CA LEU A 986 33.40 -10.64 -7.54
C LEU A 986 34.62 -11.36 -8.12
N ARG A 987 35.28 -10.82 -9.16
CA ARG A 987 36.51 -11.41 -9.73
C ARG A 987 37.63 -11.61 -8.70
N ARG A 988 37.67 -10.80 -7.64
CA ARG A 988 38.67 -10.91 -6.56
C ARG A 988 38.26 -11.88 -5.46
N ASN A 989 36.99 -12.27 -5.38
CA ASN A 989 36.39 -13.02 -4.27
C ASN A 989 35.68 -14.32 -4.69
N THR A 990 35.73 -14.69 -5.97
CA THR A 990 35.17 -15.95 -6.52
C THR A 990 36.19 -17.06 -6.68
#